data_AF-A0A7Y7AGH0-F1
#
_entry.id   AF-A0A7Y7AGH0-F1
#
_cell.length_a   1.000
_cell.length_b   1.000
_cell.length_c   1.000
_cell.angle_alpha   90.00
_cell.angle_beta   90.00
_cell.angle_gamma   90.00
#
_symmetry.space_group_name_H-M   'P 1'
#
loop_
_entity.id
_entity.type
_entity.pdbx_description
1 polymer ?
#
loop_
_entity_poly.entity_id
_entity_poly.type
_entity_poly.pdbx_seq_one_letter_code
_entity_poly.pdbx_strand_id
1 'polypeptide(L)'
;MKRSSYYLTILCLIIHAFSHAQTTKYWGTTSEGGNANGGTLFNTDDSGNNYGVVYHFEKALGSQPTSDLVENDNGRFYGTTQYGGPNGHGILFEFDPNTSNYSVVTTFNASTTGKWPTGSLIKASNGNFYGMTSQGGTDNFGTIFELDPTTNTLTKKLDFDGTNQGKYPAGSFYEANNGKLYATSSAGGAFDLGVLFEYDYTTNSLVKLFDFNSTQGESPFGNVIQHSDDKLYGMTYEGGGNNYGVVFSYDLSSDTYTVVHSFNGNTGRNPFGNLIEGSNGNLFGLTELGGTTSTLAGSLFEFDPTTSTYTQKVNFDLVPSNRPMGSLIEVSNGVFYGTTRYGGMASMDLGTLFEYNSTTDVFEVKFTFDGTANGSRPHCSLIKATDGKLYGTTKEGGMNNEGTLFQYDHLTETFTKVLDFESYHHGKTPLGEVVQAPNGLLYGTTFEGGMNNLGVLFEWNPNSNSYTKKVDFNGLENGENPVESPFLASNGKFYGLTASGGLNDRGVLYEWDPNLELLTKKYDFSTASGYFPLGNLVEANNGKLYGLTGYGGAADFGVLFEYDLNTNTYTIKAEFDGTNGQYPSGGSLVELQNNVLYGMTTLGGTNNKGVLFKYNMVSETLTKISDFDGATTGGLPFSSLTKQTINDKVYGTTFNGGSSDLGTIFEFDLTTETLNSIYDFSTNSGHSPEGSLIVGTNNTLFGLTSLGGANNKGTLFELDPVAGVYTTKVTYDGQTLGAIPKNSLTKLTENSSSITNPEADQTLRFFPNPTNGIISLLSDQPTKISVFNLSGQCVLEAHHTKTVDLSHLERGAYFIEAQINGQSVFERIILN
;
A
#
# COMPACT_ATOMS: atom_id res chain seq x y z
N MET A 1 48.59 30.32 -42.48
CA MET A 1 48.68 29.73 -41.12
C MET A 1 48.37 30.80 -40.08
N LYS A 2 47.89 30.43 -38.88
CA LYS A 2 47.40 31.31 -37.79
C LYS A 2 46.11 32.11 -38.10
N ARG A 3 44.94 31.46 -37.97
CA ARG A 3 43.64 32.00 -37.53
C ARG A 3 42.55 30.89 -37.52
N SER A 4 42.74 29.86 -36.70
CA SER A 4 41.73 28.78 -36.53
C SER A 4 41.75 28.09 -35.15
N SER A 5 42.46 28.63 -34.16
CA SER A 5 42.70 27.98 -32.85
C SER A 5 42.16 28.79 -31.67
N TYR A 6 41.20 29.69 -31.91
CA TYR A 6 40.56 30.50 -30.86
C TYR A 6 39.04 30.26 -30.72
N TYR A 7 38.42 29.48 -31.61
CA TYR A 7 37.01 29.10 -31.47
C TYR A 7 36.82 27.72 -30.79
N LEU A 8 37.83 26.85 -30.81
CA LEU A 8 37.71 25.49 -30.26
C LEU A 8 37.89 25.42 -28.72
N THR A 9 38.51 26.44 -28.11
CA THR A 9 38.76 26.54 -26.66
C THR A 9 37.71 27.34 -25.89
N ILE A 10 36.74 27.97 -26.56
CA ILE A 10 35.61 28.66 -25.91
C ILE A 10 34.33 27.79 -25.95
N LEU A 11 34.22 26.86 -26.90
CA LEU A 11 33.07 25.95 -26.99
C LEU A 11 33.12 24.79 -25.97
N CYS A 12 34.30 24.42 -25.46
CA CYS A 12 34.46 23.38 -24.43
C CYS A 12 34.26 23.88 -22.98
N LEU A 13 33.83 25.12 -22.78
CA LEU A 13 33.66 25.74 -21.45
C LEU A 13 32.20 26.16 -21.15
N ILE A 14 31.24 25.79 -22.01
CA ILE A 14 29.80 26.04 -21.83
C ILE A 14 28.98 24.74 -22.05
N ILE A 15 29.56 23.59 -21.72
CA ILE A 15 28.85 22.29 -21.67
C ILE A 15 29.21 21.55 -20.36
N HIS A 16 29.27 22.29 -19.26
CA HIS A 16 29.41 21.78 -17.88
C HIS A 16 28.52 22.62 -16.94
N ALA A 17 27.23 22.69 -17.25
CA ALA A 17 26.16 23.09 -16.36
C ALA A 17 24.83 22.59 -16.96
N PHE A 18 23.86 22.21 -16.10
CA PHE A 18 22.51 21.77 -16.45
C PHE A 18 22.38 20.36 -17.07
N SER A 19 22.83 19.35 -16.32
CA SER A 19 21.90 18.28 -15.97
C SER A 19 21.11 18.73 -14.73
N HIS A 20 19.87 19.17 -14.90
CA HIS A 20 18.95 19.23 -13.75
C HIS A 20 18.51 17.79 -13.47
N ALA A 21 19.03 17.19 -12.41
CA ALA A 21 18.38 16.02 -11.83
C ALA A 21 17.04 16.50 -11.27
N GLN A 22 15.97 15.77 -11.58
CA GLN A 22 14.62 16.09 -11.16
C GLN A 22 14.42 15.51 -9.74
N THR A 23 13.72 16.25 -8.87
CA THR A 23 13.01 15.63 -7.74
C THR A 23 11.59 15.38 -8.23
N THR A 24 11.01 14.20 -7.95
CA THR A 24 9.79 13.71 -8.64
C THR A 24 8.58 13.62 -7.71
N LYS A 25 7.40 14.06 -8.17
CA LYS A 25 6.17 14.26 -7.37
C LYS A 25 5.91 13.02 -6.56
N TYR A 26 5.77 13.06 -5.25
CA TYR A 26 5.21 11.90 -4.55
C TYR A 26 3.64 12.00 -4.57
N TRP A 27 2.90 11.12 -3.86
CA TRP A 27 1.43 10.96 -3.65
C TRP A 27 1.05 11.09 -2.15
N GLY A 28 -0.24 11.09 -1.77
CA GLY A 28 -0.73 10.90 -0.38
C GLY A 28 -1.83 11.83 0.19
N THR A 29 -2.42 11.56 1.39
CA THR A 29 -3.67 12.23 1.90
C THR A 29 -3.86 12.29 3.45
N THR A 30 -4.30 13.43 4.03
CA THR A 30 -4.71 13.60 5.47
C THR A 30 -6.11 14.24 5.71
N SER A 31 -6.85 13.90 6.80
CA SER A 31 -8.33 13.72 6.87
C SER A 31 -9.40 14.76 7.32
N GLU A 32 -9.09 15.93 7.89
CA GLU A 32 -9.95 17.08 8.24
C GLU A 32 -9.20 18.48 8.29
N GLY A 33 -9.36 19.28 9.37
CA GLY A 33 -8.55 20.45 9.84
C GLY A 33 -8.05 21.57 8.92
N GLY A 34 -8.50 22.84 8.75
CA GLY A 34 -9.58 23.79 9.12
C GLY A 34 -11.00 23.98 8.49
N ASN A 35 -11.27 24.55 7.31
CA ASN A 35 -12.67 24.97 6.96
C ASN A 35 -13.65 23.95 6.40
N ALA A 36 -14.46 23.44 7.34
CA ALA A 36 -15.65 22.62 7.25
C ALA A 36 -15.64 21.36 6.36
N ASN A 37 -14.55 20.96 5.69
CA ASN A 37 -13.69 19.77 6.02
C ASN A 37 -12.36 19.64 5.22
N GLY A 38 -12.09 20.53 4.27
CA GLY A 38 -10.92 20.56 3.38
C GLY A 38 -10.32 19.24 2.93
N GLY A 39 -9.02 19.10 3.08
CA GLY A 39 -8.30 18.83 1.83
C GLY A 39 -8.13 20.09 1.02
N THR A 40 -6.93 20.23 0.49
CA THR A 40 -6.19 21.43 0.89
C THR A 40 -5.08 21.82 -0.09
N LEU A 41 -4.25 20.93 -0.63
CA LEU A 41 -3.88 19.64 -0.09
C LEU A 41 -2.63 19.76 0.82
N PHE A 42 -1.58 18.94 0.68
CA PHE A 42 -0.34 18.91 1.48
C PHE A 42 0.70 18.07 0.71
N ASN A 43 2.01 18.11 1.00
CA ASN A 43 2.94 17.05 0.55
C ASN A 43 4.11 16.75 1.53
N THR A 44 5.21 16.12 1.12
CA THR A 44 6.61 16.35 1.53
C THR A 44 7.45 16.39 0.25
N ASP A 45 8.63 15.78 0.11
CA ASP A 45 9.32 15.40 -1.15
C ASP A 45 10.60 14.59 -0.80
N ASP A 46 11.43 14.17 -1.76
CA ASP A 46 12.60 13.27 -1.65
C ASP A 46 13.52 13.49 -0.41
N SER A 47 13.49 14.65 0.24
CA SER A 47 13.94 14.83 1.63
C SER A 47 13.18 15.95 2.39
N GLY A 48 11.87 15.79 2.59
CA GLY A 48 11.13 16.09 3.85
C GLY A 48 10.85 17.52 4.35
N ASN A 49 11.58 18.55 3.91
CA ASN A 49 11.91 19.59 4.88
C ASN A 49 11.19 20.98 4.90
N ASN A 50 10.55 21.60 3.89
CA ASN A 50 10.29 21.15 2.51
C ASN A 50 10.25 22.29 1.40
N TYR A 51 9.22 22.93 0.76
CA TYR A 51 7.72 23.07 0.79
C TYR A 51 7.17 24.19 -0.23
N GLY A 52 5.93 24.15 -0.81
CA GLY A 52 5.34 25.16 -1.77
C GLY A 52 3.85 25.12 -2.35
N VAL A 53 2.75 25.38 -1.58
CA VAL A 53 1.35 25.90 -1.91
C VAL A 53 0.31 25.15 -2.83
N VAL A 54 -1.02 25.10 -2.50
CA VAL A 54 -2.13 24.40 -3.30
C VAL A 54 -3.62 24.95 -3.34
N TYR A 55 -4.68 24.22 -2.90
CA TYR A 55 -5.88 23.65 -3.66
C TYR A 55 -7.25 23.75 -2.89
N HIS A 56 -8.38 23.12 -3.33
CA HIS A 56 -9.76 23.11 -2.70
C HIS A 56 -10.65 21.82 -2.99
N PHE A 57 -11.64 21.37 -2.18
CA PHE A 57 -11.97 19.90 -1.98
C PHE A 57 -13.40 19.36 -1.47
N GLU A 58 -14.59 19.98 -1.58
CA GLU A 58 -15.81 19.89 -0.63
C GLU A 58 -16.97 18.81 -0.61
N LYS A 59 -18.12 19.02 0.12
CA LYS A 59 -19.32 18.09 0.18
C LYS A 59 -20.12 17.95 -1.14
N ALA A 60 -19.63 18.44 -2.26
CA ALA A 60 -20.09 18.06 -3.59
C ALA A 60 -18.86 17.91 -4.51
N LEU A 61 -17.83 17.32 -3.89
CA LEU A 61 -16.40 17.23 -4.21
C LEU A 61 -15.79 16.11 -3.32
N GLY A 62 -14.70 16.32 -2.57
CA GLY A 62 -13.79 15.28 -2.06
C GLY A 62 -13.90 14.93 -0.59
N SER A 63 -13.11 13.91 -0.17
CA SER A 63 -12.83 13.39 1.19
C SER A 63 -11.95 12.09 1.26
N GLN A 64 -12.14 11.10 2.17
CA GLN A 64 -11.06 10.20 2.73
C GLN A 64 -10.73 8.85 2.04
N PRO A 65 -9.58 8.65 1.37
CA PRO A 65 -8.92 7.34 1.12
C PRO A 65 -8.47 6.53 2.40
N THR A 66 -7.60 5.50 2.28
CA THR A 66 -6.83 4.88 3.41
C THR A 66 -5.46 4.20 3.10
N SER A 67 -5.33 3.34 2.08
CA SER A 67 -4.55 2.07 2.19
C SER A 67 -3.10 2.02 1.68
N ASP A 68 -2.39 0.92 1.97
CA ASP A 68 -1.22 0.49 1.17
C ASP A 68 -1.63 0.20 -0.29
N LEU A 69 -0.76 0.46 -1.27
CA LEU A 69 -1.09 0.38 -2.70
C LEU A 69 0.18 0.47 -3.60
N VAL A 70 0.11 0.84 -4.90
CA VAL A 70 1.28 0.84 -5.84
C VAL A 70 1.11 1.60 -7.18
N GLU A 71 2.12 1.49 -8.05
CA GLU A 71 2.38 2.08 -9.39
C GLU A 71 1.70 1.37 -10.61
N ASN A 72 1.44 2.11 -11.71
CA ASN A 72 1.34 1.65 -13.11
C ASN A 72 1.58 2.86 -14.09
N ASP A 73 0.92 2.97 -15.25
CA ASP A 73 1.57 3.43 -16.51
C ASP A 73 1.72 4.95 -16.83
N ASN A 74 1.08 5.49 -17.89
CA ASN A 74 1.39 6.82 -18.46
C ASN A 74 0.80 8.07 -17.76
N GLY A 75 0.14 7.95 -16.60
CA GLY A 75 -0.50 9.03 -15.85
C GLY A 75 -1.66 8.76 -14.84
N ARG A 76 -2.90 8.49 -15.30
CA ARG A 76 -4.18 8.77 -14.57
C ARG A 76 -4.51 7.76 -13.47
N PHE A 77 -4.69 8.17 -12.21
CA PHE A 77 -4.34 7.38 -11.01
C PHE A 77 -5.45 7.15 -9.97
N TYR A 78 -5.50 5.96 -9.33
CA TYR A 78 -6.78 5.25 -9.06
C TYR A 78 -6.93 4.45 -7.73
N GLY A 79 -7.69 4.92 -6.72
CA GLY A 79 -8.06 4.20 -5.42
C GLY A 79 -10.77 3.57 -4.22
N THR A 80 -11.13 3.39 -2.89
CA THR A 80 -12.41 3.65 -2.18
C THR A 80 -12.16 4.66 -1.04
N THR A 81 -13.08 4.79 -0.07
CA THR A 81 -12.99 5.75 1.04
C THR A 81 -13.17 5.08 2.42
N GLN A 82 -12.77 5.68 3.55
CA GLN A 82 -12.85 5.02 4.87
C GLN A 82 -14.25 4.83 5.52
N TYR A 83 -15.26 5.68 5.27
CA TYR A 83 -16.67 5.49 5.69
C TYR A 83 -17.61 6.44 4.92
N GLY A 84 -18.80 6.67 5.44
CA GLY A 84 -19.76 7.69 4.98
C GLY A 84 -21.16 7.34 5.48
N GLY A 85 -22.18 7.74 4.73
CA GLY A 85 -23.60 7.36 4.90
C GLY A 85 -24.35 7.82 6.15
N PRO A 86 -25.57 8.39 6.01
CA PRO A 86 -26.67 8.09 6.94
C PRO A 86 -27.11 6.62 6.84
N ASN A 87 -26.85 5.98 5.69
CA ASN A 87 -26.90 4.53 5.50
C ASN A 87 -25.55 4.06 4.92
N GLY A 88 -25.28 4.41 3.67
CA GLY A 88 -24.08 4.06 2.93
C GLY A 88 -24.26 4.04 1.41
N HIS A 89 -23.14 3.93 0.66
CA HIS A 89 -23.04 3.56 -0.76
C HIS A 89 -21.58 3.15 -1.01
N GLY A 90 -20.65 4.08 -0.75
CA GLY A 90 -19.24 4.13 -1.11
C GLY A 90 -18.97 5.18 -2.19
N ILE A 91 -17.72 5.58 -2.44
CA ILE A 91 -17.36 6.63 -3.42
C ILE A 91 -15.87 6.52 -3.86
N LEU A 92 -15.57 7.05 -5.05
CA LEU A 92 -14.27 7.04 -5.76
C LEU A 92 -13.75 8.45 -6.13
N PHE A 93 -12.82 8.55 -7.10
CA PHE A 93 -12.13 9.75 -7.55
C PHE A 93 -11.61 9.68 -9.00
N GLU A 94 -11.19 10.79 -9.65
CA GLU A 94 -10.66 10.90 -11.10
C GLU A 94 -8.42 12.71 -12.05
N PHE A 95 -7.92 12.90 -13.34
CA PHE A 95 -6.94 13.88 -13.84
C PHE A 95 -7.07 14.24 -15.34
N ASP A 96 -6.95 15.51 -15.69
CA ASP A 96 -6.69 16.00 -17.06
C ASP A 96 -5.80 17.27 -17.03
N PRO A 97 -4.56 17.22 -17.56
CA PRO A 97 -3.72 18.42 -17.67
C PRO A 97 -4.29 19.55 -18.55
N ASN A 98 -5.29 19.29 -19.40
CA ASN A 98 -5.72 20.18 -20.48
C ASN A 98 -6.95 21.06 -20.15
N THR A 99 -7.93 20.55 -19.39
CA THR A 99 -9.30 21.12 -19.34
C THR A 99 -9.90 21.21 -17.93
N SER A 100 -9.77 20.13 -17.17
CA SER A 100 -10.19 19.91 -15.78
C SER A 100 -11.69 19.85 -15.42
N ASN A 101 -12.07 18.83 -14.61
CA ASN A 101 -13.41 18.24 -14.48
C ASN A 101 -13.85 17.89 -13.00
N TYR A 102 -15.10 17.46 -12.72
CA TYR A 102 -15.44 16.60 -11.53
C TYR A 102 -16.91 16.15 -11.63
N SER A 103 -17.15 14.90 -12.02
CA SER A 103 -18.17 14.69 -13.06
C SER A 103 -19.35 13.80 -12.66
N VAL A 104 -19.15 12.49 -12.48
CA VAL A 104 -20.24 11.53 -12.22
C VAL A 104 -19.81 10.42 -11.25
N VAL A 105 -18.93 10.76 -10.30
CA VAL A 105 -18.01 9.81 -9.64
C VAL A 105 -18.67 8.54 -9.11
N THR A 106 -18.03 7.40 -9.40
CA THR A 106 -18.58 6.09 -9.06
C THR A 106 -18.70 5.91 -7.56
N THR A 107 -19.74 5.17 -7.29
CA THR A 107 -20.60 5.19 -6.15
C THR A 107 -21.57 4.02 -6.36
N PHE A 108 -22.35 3.65 -5.35
CA PHE A 108 -22.97 2.34 -5.36
C PHE A 108 -24.36 2.27 -4.73
N ASN A 109 -25.35 1.69 -5.40
CA ASN A 109 -26.56 1.22 -4.72
C ASN A 109 -26.20 -0.01 -3.87
N ALA A 110 -26.55 -0.03 -2.60
CA ALA A 110 -26.05 -1.06 -1.70
C ALA A 110 -27.11 -2.10 -1.29
N SER A 111 -27.84 -2.62 -2.27
CA SER A 111 -28.66 -3.83 -2.12
C SER A 111 -27.83 -5.13 -2.14
N THR A 112 -26.48 -5.09 -2.13
CA THR A 112 -25.75 -6.17 -2.82
C THR A 112 -24.65 -6.91 -2.07
N THR A 113 -23.52 -6.33 -1.63
CA THR A 113 -22.29 -7.15 -1.53
C THR A 113 -21.14 -6.87 -0.54
N GLY A 114 -20.92 -5.74 0.12
CA GLY A 114 -19.66 -5.52 0.88
C GLY A 114 -19.78 -4.64 2.10
N LYS A 115 -19.35 -5.09 3.30
CA LYS A 115 -19.29 -4.30 4.55
C LYS A 115 -17.89 -4.25 5.16
N TRP A 116 -17.57 -3.07 5.71
CA TRP A 116 -16.33 -2.64 6.37
C TRP A 116 -15.03 -3.49 6.18
N PRO A 117 -14.46 -3.53 4.96
CA PRO A 117 -13.24 -4.29 4.64
C PRO A 117 -11.92 -3.60 5.06
N THR A 118 -10.78 -4.12 4.57
CA THR A 118 -9.39 -3.70 4.89
C THR A 118 -8.47 -4.03 3.69
N GLY A 119 -7.27 -3.47 3.61
CA GLY A 119 -6.25 -3.64 2.55
C GLY A 119 -6.30 -2.54 1.50
N SER A 120 -5.32 -2.30 0.60
CA SER A 120 -4.20 -3.07 0.03
C SER A 120 -4.51 -4.45 -0.54
N LEU A 121 -4.68 -4.70 -1.85
CA LEU A 121 -4.65 -3.89 -3.09
C LEU A 121 -3.32 -3.89 -3.89
N ILE A 122 -3.39 -4.00 -5.24
CA ILE A 122 -2.37 -4.70 -6.08
C ILE A 122 -1.90 -4.06 -7.41
N LYS A 123 -0.62 -3.69 -7.57
CA LYS A 123 -0.09 -3.55 -8.95
C LYS A 123 0.13 -4.90 -9.55
N ALA A 124 -0.25 -4.98 -10.81
CA ALA A 124 -0.58 -6.23 -11.42
C ALA A 124 0.26 -6.45 -12.68
N SER A 125 0.14 -7.66 -13.17
CA SER A 125 0.95 -8.27 -14.21
C SER A 125 0.20 -8.37 -15.54
N ASN A 126 -0.42 -9.51 -15.84
CA ASN A 126 -1.05 -9.80 -17.14
C ASN A 126 -2.17 -8.81 -17.53
N GLY A 127 -2.63 -7.98 -16.59
CA GLY A 127 -3.05 -6.62 -16.93
C GLY A 127 -4.36 -6.16 -16.28
N ASN A 128 -4.71 -6.69 -15.11
CA ASN A 128 -6.07 -6.55 -14.54
C ASN A 128 -6.09 -6.18 -13.04
N PHE A 129 -7.19 -5.58 -12.54
CA PHE A 129 -7.36 -5.18 -11.12
C PHE A 129 -8.59 -5.89 -10.51
N TYR A 130 -8.45 -6.44 -9.29
CA TYR A 130 -9.22 -7.60 -8.79
C TYR A 130 -9.75 -7.38 -7.37
N GLY A 131 -10.98 -7.71 -6.93
CA GLY A 131 -11.43 -7.27 -5.59
C GLY A 131 -12.37 -8.15 -4.74
N MET A 132 -12.33 -7.95 -3.43
CA MET A 132 -13.12 -8.65 -2.43
C MET A 132 -14.42 -7.91 -2.09
N THR A 133 -15.49 -8.68 -1.92
CA THR A 133 -16.77 -8.27 -1.33
C THR A 133 -17.48 -9.58 -0.87
N SER A 134 -18.48 -9.60 0.02
CA SER A 134 -19.12 -10.88 0.40
C SER A 134 -20.61 -10.91 0.83
N GLN A 135 -21.56 -10.15 0.25
CA GLN A 135 -22.95 -9.95 0.75
C GLN A 135 -24.20 -10.33 -0.14
N GLY A 136 -24.04 -11.04 -1.27
CA GLY A 136 -25.06 -11.37 -2.28
C GLY A 136 -26.14 -12.47 -2.06
N GLY A 137 -27.09 -12.64 -3.03
CA GLY A 137 -28.29 -13.54 -3.16
C GLY A 137 -29.74 -12.93 -3.10
N THR A 138 -30.60 -13.31 -2.12
CA THR A 138 -31.70 -12.51 -1.48
C THR A 138 -31.93 -12.85 0.05
N ASP A 139 -31.21 -12.20 1.00
CA ASP A 139 -30.95 -12.38 2.48
C ASP A 139 -30.08 -13.55 3.12
N ASN A 140 -28.79 -13.28 3.46
CA ASN A 140 -27.71 -14.03 4.18
C ASN A 140 -26.96 -15.34 3.66
N PHE A 141 -25.62 -15.31 3.39
CA PHE A 141 -24.57 -16.39 3.25
C PHE A 141 -23.07 -15.90 3.01
N GLY A 142 -22.36 -15.99 1.84
CA GLY A 142 -21.15 -15.12 1.53
C GLY A 142 -20.29 -15.25 0.21
N THR A 143 -20.29 -14.29 -0.78
CA THR A 143 -19.49 -14.14 -2.06
C THR A 143 -19.54 -12.74 -2.81
N ILE A 144 -18.89 -12.60 -3.98
CA ILE A 144 -17.87 -11.60 -4.45
C ILE A 144 -18.19 -10.69 -5.70
N PHE A 145 -17.21 -9.87 -6.16
CA PHE A 145 -17.20 -8.95 -7.34
C PHE A 145 -15.82 -8.88 -8.05
N GLU A 146 -15.67 -8.38 -9.30
CA GLU A 146 -14.36 -7.88 -9.86
C GLU A 146 -14.47 -6.96 -11.13
N LEU A 147 -13.30 -6.41 -11.59
CA LEU A 147 -12.81 -5.45 -12.71
C LEU A 147 -12.49 -6.36 -14.10
N ASP A 148 -13.32 -6.40 -15.18
CA ASP A 148 -12.94 -6.28 -16.64
C ASP A 148 -12.15 -5.00 -17.09
N PRO A 149 -10.93 -5.11 -17.66
CA PRO A 149 -9.81 -4.17 -17.46
C PRO A 149 -10.03 -2.65 -17.66
N THR A 150 -10.69 -2.21 -18.73
CA THR A 150 -10.75 -0.81 -19.23
C THR A 150 -12.14 -0.43 -19.74
N THR A 151 -13.14 -1.35 -19.66
CA THR A 151 -14.35 -1.34 -20.53
C THR A 151 -15.70 -1.02 -19.84
N ASN A 152 -16.51 -1.97 -19.30
CA ASN A 152 -17.76 -1.63 -18.56
C ASN A 152 -18.44 -2.77 -17.75
N THR A 153 -17.81 -3.92 -17.55
CA THR A 153 -18.54 -5.20 -17.49
C THR A 153 -18.70 -5.79 -16.09
N LEU A 154 -18.44 -5.04 -15.01
CA LEU A 154 -18.53 -5.53 -13.60
C LEU A 154 -19.78 -6.40 -13.36
N THR A 155 -19.60 -7.66 -12.98
CA THR A 155 -20.72 -8.54 -12.62
C THR A 155 -20.58 -9.13 -11.22
N LYS A 156 -20.31 -10.44 -11.18
CA LYS A 156 -21.14 -11.43 -10.47
C LYS A 156 -20.53 -12.85 -10.63
N LYS A 157 -19.38 -13.23 -10.03
CA LYS A 157 -18.66 -14.54 -10.27
C LYS A 157 -18.91 -15.70 -9.31
N LEU A 158 -19.90 -15.58 -8.43
CA LEU A 158 -20.79 -16.72 -7.97
C LEU A 158 -23.80 -16.80 -8.24
N ASP A 159 -24.69 -17.83 -8.03
CA ASP A 159 -25.54 -17.81 -6.82
C ASP A 159 -25.45 -19.22 -6.18
N PHE A 160 -25.34 -19.31 -4.85
CA PHE A 160 -25.07 -20.57 -4.11
C PHE A 160 -26.31 -21.46 -3.87
N ASP A 161 -26.10 -22.65 -3.28
CA ASP A 161 -27.16 -23.62 -2.89
C ASP A 161 -27.99 -23.22 -1.65
N GLY A 162 -27.57 -22.20 -0.90
CA GLY A 162 -28.28 -21.70 0.29
C GLY A 162 -28.29 -22.64 1.50
N THR A 163 -27.40 -23.63 1.57
CA THR A 163 -27.36 -24.66 2.64
C THR A 163 -25.98 -24.81 3.30
N ASN A 164 -24.88 -24.68 2.54
CA ASN A 164 -23.50 -24.96 2.98
C ASN A 164 -22.46 -23.97 2.39
N GLN A 165 -22.61 -22.66 2.65
CA GLN A 165 -22.18 -21.63 1.68
C GLN A 165 -21.69 -20.27 2.29
N GLY A 166 -20.88 -20.24 3.37
CA GLY A 166 -20.16 -19.01 3.81
C GLY A 166 -20.43 -18.46 5.24
N LYS A 167 -19.55 -17.55 5.74
CA LYS A 167 -19.62 -16.91 7.10
C LYS A 167 -18.82 -15.58 7.22
N TYR A 168 -18.42 -15.15 8.43
CA TYR A 168 -17.56 -13.97 8.79
C TYR A 168 -16.05 -14.40 9.01
N PRO A 169 -15.07 -14.47 8.04
CA PRO A 169 -13.60 -14.58 8.29
C PRO A 169 -12.67 -13.61 7.48
N ALA A 170 -11.56 -13.11 8.03
CA ALA A 170 -10.84 -11.94 7.48
C ALA A 170 -9.82 -12.10 6.32
N GLY A 171 -8.57 -11.64 6.53
CA GLY A 171 -7.71 -10.98 5.53
C GLY A 171 -7.16 -11.87 4.42
N SER A 172 -6.54 -11.32 3.36
CA SER A 172 -6.33 -12.13 2.14
C SER A 172 -5.18 -11.89 1.15
N PHE A 173 -4.82 -10.66 0.70
CA PHE A 173 -4.43 -10.50 -0.71
C PHE A 173 -3.33 -9.49 -1.14
N TYR A 174 -2.41 -9.98 -1.99
CA TYR A 174 -1.46 -9.34 -2.95
C TYR A 174 -0.93 -10.46 -3.89
N GLU A 175 -0.35 -10.18 -5.07
CA GLU A 175 -0.29 -11.17 -6.20
C GLU A 175 1.00 -11.97 -6.43
N ALA A 176 2.16 -11.48 -6.02
CA ALA A 176 3.47 -12.10 -6.31
C ALA A 176 3.82 -12.17 -7.80
N ASN A 177 4.01 -11.01 -8.43
CA ASN A 177 4.74 -10.81 -9.69
C ASN A 177 4.33 -11.68 -10.93
N ASN A 178 3.20 -12.40 -10.89
CA ASN A 178 2.28 -12.87 -11.95
C ASN A 178 1.14 -13.78 -11.42
N GLY A 179 0.94 -13.92 -10.11
CA GLY A 179 -0.37 -14.26 -9.53
C GLY A 179 -0.67 -15.69 -9.06
N LYS A 180 -0.72 -15.89 -7.74
CA LYS A 180 -1.33 -17.03 -7.00
C LYS A 180 -1.80 -16.52 -5.62
N LEU A 181 -2.97 -16.86 -5.06
CA LEU A 181 -3.71 -15.92 -4.19
C LEU A 181 -4.24 -16.48 -2.87
N TYR A 182 -3.39 -16.35 -1.85
CA TYR A 182 -3.38 -17.12 -0.61
C TYR A 182 -4.30 -16.54 0.45
N ALA A 183 -5.60 -16.53 0.19
CA ALA A 183 -6.58 -15.86 1.06
C ALA A 183 -6.53 -16.44 2.49
N THR A 184 -6.29 -15.59 3.48
CA THR A 184 -5.79 -16.03 4.79
C THR A 184 -6.92 -16.43 5.76
N SER A 185 -7.40 -17.68 5.64
CA SER A 185 -8.29 -18.32 6.63
C SER A 185 -8.09 -19.82 6.69
N SER A 186 -8.20 -20.39 7.90
CA SER A 186 -7.70 -21.74 8.20
C SER A 186 -8.79 -22.74 8.65
N ALA A 187 -10.08 -22.44 8.49
CA ALA A 187 -11.18 -23.30 8.98
C ALA A 187 -12.47 -23.14 8.13
N GLY A 188 -13.67 -23.47 8.63
CA GLY A 188 -14.92 -23.57 7.86
C GLY A 188 -16.04 -22.58 8.30
N GLY A 189 -17.28 -22.68 7.87
CA GLY A 189 -17.90 -23.77 7.11
C GLY A 189 -19.30 -24.05 7.64
N ALA A 190 -20.12 -23.01 7.87
CA ALA A 190 -21.53 -23.09 8.29
C ALA A 190 -21.77 -23.59 9.74
N PHE A 191 -20.86 -24.38 10.30
CA PHE A 191 -20.91 -24.94 11.66
C PHE A 191 -19.52 -24.91 12.33
N ASP A 192 -18.73 -23.86 12.02
CA ASP A 192 -17.28 -23.67 12.29
C ASP A 192 -16.42 -24.69 11.53
N LEU A 193 -16.70 -25.98 11.71
CA LEU A 193 -15.68 -26.98 12.04
C LEU A 193 -14.61 -27.36 10.99
N GLY A 194 -14.37 -26.64 9.90
CA GLY A 194 -12.96 -26.45 9.53
C GLY A 194 -12.45 -26.85 8.15
N VAL A 195 -11.17 -27.26 8.20
CA VAL A 195 -10.16 -27.42 7.15
C VAL A 195 -9.96 -26.19 6.23
N LEU A 196 -8.90 -26.20 5.41
CA LEU A 196 -8.37 -25.01 4.71
C LEU A 196 -7.90 -25.31 3.28
N PHE A 197 -7.75 -24.29 2.45
CA PHE A 197 -8.10 -24.37 1.02
C PHE A 197 -7.54 -23.20 0.19
N GLU A 198 -7.74 -23.27 -1.12
CA GLU A 198 -7.81 -22.10 -2.03
C GLU A 198 -8.92 -22.38 -3.07
N TYR A 199 -8.91 -21.71 -4.23
CA TYR A 199 -9.97 -21.78 -5.24
C TYR A 199 -9.43 -22.42 -6.54
N ASP A 200 -9.21 -23.74 -6.48
CA ASP A 200 -8.56 -24.56 -7.51
C ASP A 200 -9.07 -24.25 -8.95
N TYR A 201 -8.11 -23.87 -9.80
CA TYR A 201 -8.29 -23.45 -11.19
C TYR A 201 -8.85 -24.54 -12.13
N THR A 202 -8.98 -25.80 -11.68
CA THR A 202 -9.16 -26.98 -12.55
C THR A 202 -10.34 -27.91 -12.20
N THR A 203 -10.70 -28.04 -10.91
CA THR A 203 -11.80 -28.92 -10.43
C THR A 203 -12.68 -28.30 -9.34
N ASN A 204 -12.46 -27.02 -8.99
CA ASN A 204 -13.08 -26.31 -7.86
C ASN A 204 -12.81 -26.96 -6.47
N SER A 205 -11.90 -27.94 -6.34
CA SER A 205 -11.85 -28.88 -5.21
C SER A 205 -10.42 -29.26 -4.74
N LEU A 206 -10.25 -29.52 -3.43
CA LEU A 206 -8.95 -29.71 -2.75
C LEU A 206 -8.99 -30.87 -1.72
N VAL A 207 -7.81 -31.37 -1.33
CA VAL A 207 -7.54 -32.39 -0.28
C VAL A 207 -7.22 -31.73 1.08
N LYS A 208 -7.40 -32.47 2.18
CA LYS A 208 -7.55 -31.90 3.54
C LYS A 208 -7.37 -32.91 4.70
N LEU A 209 -6.97 -32.53 5.93
CA LEU A 209 -5.97 -31.51 6.36
C LEU A 209 -5.55 -31.74 7.85
N PHE A 210 -5.39 -30.67 8.66
CA PHE A 210 -4.70 -30.62 9.95
C PHE A 210 -5.59 -29.98 11.06
N ASP A 211 -5.77 -30.61 12.25
CA ASP A 211 -6.82 -30.31 13.27
C ASP A 211 -6.43 -29.30 14.39
N PHE A 212 -7.33 -28.38 14.82
CA PHE A 212 -7.01 -27.36 15.84
C PHE A 212 -8.15 -26.57 16.56
N ASN A 213 -7.82 -25.93 17.71
CA ASN A 213 -8.59 -24.81 18.37
C ASN A 213 -7.85 -23.47 18.68
N SER A 214 -6.95 -23.28 19.66
CA SER A 214 -6.31 -21.94 19.98
C SER A 214 -4.77 -21.81 20.36
N THR A 215 -3.81 -22.41 19.65
CA THR A 215 -2.33 -22.55 19.91
C THR A 215 -1.59 -22.92 18.60
N GLN A 216 -1.66 -24.20 18.25
CA GLN A 216 -1.02 -24.90 17.14
C GLN A 216 -1.64 -24.54 15.75
N GLY A 217 -2.07 -23.29 15.52
CA GLY A 217 -2.93 -22.90 14.37
C GLY A 217 -2.33 -21.82 13.47
N GLU A 218 -2.46 -20.53 13.73
CA GLU A 218 -3.29 -19.83 14.73
C GLU A 218 -4.24 -18.82 14.04
N SER A 219 -4.70 -19.13 12.83
CA SER A 219 -5.82 -18.51 12.07
C SER A 219 -5.75 -16.99 11.79
N PRO A 220 -5.83 -16.48 10.54
CA PRO A 220 -4.96 -15.34 10.16
C PRO A 220 -5.42 -13.88 10.29
N PHE A 221 -4.43 -12.98 10.34
CA PHE A 221 -4.55 -11.54 10.04
C PHE A 221 -4.42 -11.24 8.53
N GLY A 222 -3.22 -11.37 7.94
CA GLY A 222 -2.89 -10.72 6.67
C GLY A 222 -1.38 -10.67 6.31
N ASN A 223 -0.85 -9.47 6.02
CA ASN A 223 0.15 -9.19 4.97
C ASN A 223 1.61 -9.72 5.17
N VAL A 224 2.34 -10.01 4.08
CA VAL A 224 3.47 -10.99 4.00
C VAL A 224 4.52 -10.73 2.89
N ILE A 225 5.80 -11.11 3.08
CA ILE A 225 7.07 -10.84 2.29
C ILE A 225 7.74 -12.07 1.59
N GLN A 226 8.76 -11.85 0.74
CA GLN A 226 10.05 -12.57 0.54
C GLN A 226 11.06 -11.56 -0.02
N HIS A 227 12.33 -11.60 0.42
CA HIS A 227 13.39 -10.87 -0.31
C HIS A 227 14.77 -11.57 -0.38
N SER A 228 14.79 -12.90 -0.17
CA SER A 228 15.88 -13.77 -0.63
C SER A 228 15.36 -15.17 -0.96
N ASP A 229 15.30 -16.11 -0.02
CA ASP A 229 14.96 -17.53 -0.29
C ASP A 229 13.84 -18.07 0.62
N ASP A 230 12.60 -17.65 0.31
CA ASP A 230 11.35 -18.35 0.59
C ASP A 230 10.68 -18.23 1.99
N LYS A 231 11.02 -17.26 2.86
CA LYS A 231 10.28 -17.01 4.14
C LYS A 231 9.65 -15.62 4.38
N LEU A 232 8.75 -15.55 5.38
CA LEU A 232 7.80 -14.49 5.79
C LEU A 232 7.45 -14.63 7.30
N TYR A 233 6.95 -13.57 7.96
CA TYR A 233 6.59 -13.62 9.39
C TYR A 233 5.30 -12.89 9.79
N GLY A 234 5.02 -12.92 11.10
CA GLY A 234 3.72 -12.64 11.70
C GLY A 234 3.79 -12.58 13.23
N MET A 235 2.64 -12.67 13.93
CA MET A 235 2.52 -12.44 15.39
C MET A 235 1.32 -13.21 15.97
N THR A 236 1.46 -13.87 17.13
CA THR A 236 0.48 -14.87 17.68
C THR A 236 -0.22 -14.42 18.98
N TYR A 237 -0.96 -15.26 19.71
CA TYR A 237 -1.95 -14.88 20.76
C TYR A 237 -1.51 -15.03 22.24
N GLU A 238 -2.40 -14.70 23.19
CA GLU A 238 -2.20 -14.58 24.65
C GLU A 238 -2.69 -15.79 25.49
N GLY A 239 -2.25 -15.88 26.76
CA GLY A 239 -2.45 -17.00 27.71
C GLY A 239 -1.23 -17.93 27.81
N GLY A 240 -1.42 -19.19 28.21
CA GLY A 240 -0.36 -20.22 28.30
C GLY A 240 -0.04 -20.70 29.73
N GLY A 241 1.19 -21.15 29.98
CA GLY A 241 1.67 -21.64 31.29
C GLY A 241 2.83 -20.81 31.86
N ASN A 242 3.96 -20.80 31.15
CA ASN A 242 4.99 -19.74 31.23
C ASN A 242 4.59 -18.52 30.36
N ASN A 243 3.59 -18.70 29.51
CA ASN A 243 2.58 -17.69 29.16
C ASN A 243 3.05 -16.58 28.18
N TYR A 244 3.97 -16.84 27.24
CA TYR A 244 4.34 -15.79 26.26
C TYR A 244 4.43 -16.19 24.76
N GLY A 245 4.74 -17.44 24.40
CA GLY A 245 4.43 -18.01 23.06
C GLY A 245 5.40 -17.63 21.93
N VAL A 246 5.13 -18.01 20.67
CA VAL A 246 6.05 -17.81 19.53
C VAL A 246 5.47 -17.02 18.37
N VAL A 247 6.30 -16.22 17.70
CA VAL A 247 6.11 -16.00 16.26
C VAL A 247 6.42 -17.32 15.55
N PHE A 248 5.48 -17.80 14.73
CA PHE A 248 5.63 -19.04 13.97
C PHE A 248 6.55 -18.88 12.75
N SER A 249 6.69 -19.93 11.95
CA SER A 249 7.06 -19.81 10.53
C SER A 249 6.12 -20.72 9.72
N TYR A 250 5.73 -20.27 8.52
CA TYR A 250 5.46 -21.16 7.37
C TYR A 250 6.62 -20.95 6.37
N ASP A 251 6.47 -21.25 5.07
CA ASP A 251 7.48 -21.05 4.01
C ASP A 251 6.78 -21.15 2.64
N LEU A 252 7.26 -20.35 1.69
CA LEU A 252 6.68 -20.20 0.35
C LEU A 252 6.79 -21.51 -0.41
N SER A 253 8.00 -22.04 -0.41
CA SER A 253 8.31 -23.39 -0.85
C SER A 253 7.76 -24.46 0.09
N SER A 254 7.87 -24.30 1.41
CA SER A 254 7.82 -25.44 2.36
C SER A 254 6.64 -25.50 3.33
N ASP A 255 5.68 -24.59 3.26
CA ASP A 255 4.37 -24.76 3.95
C ASP A 255 4.51 -24.89 5.47
N THR A 256 5.40 -24.07 6.04
CA THR A 256 6.34 -24.65 6.99
C THR A 256 5.91 -24.97 8.42
N TYR A 257 6.65 -25.97 8.90
CA TYR A 257 6.69 -26.60 10.22
C TYR A 257 8.02 -26.26 10.92
N THR A 258 7.96 -25.68 12.12
CA THR A 258 9.15 -25.33 12.93
C THR A 258 9.04 -25.82 14.39
N VAL A 259 10.18 -25.84 15.09
CA VAL A 259 10.32 -26.33 16.49
C VAL A 259 11.26 -25.42 17.29
N VAL A 260 11.03 -24.10 17.19
CA VAL A 260 11.90 -23.06 17.76
C VAL A 260 11.67 -22.78 19.26
N HIS A 261 11.01 -21.67 19.62
CA HIS A 261 11.12 -21.01 20.94
C HIS A 261 9.74 -20.53 21.45
N SER A 262 9.59 -19.72 22.54
CA SER A 262 8.25 -19.20 23.00
C SER A 262 8.19 -18.03 24.07
N PHE A 263 8.94 -16.94 23.91
CA PHE A 263 9.19 -15.81 24.86
C PHE A 263 9.57 -16.11 26.34
N ASN A 264 10.01 -15.10 27.10
CA ASN A 264 10.53 -15.29 28.46
C ASN A 264 10.37 -14.08 29.40
N GLY A 265 10.61 -14.29 30.69
CA GLY A 265 10.53 -13.27 31.76
C GLY A 265 11.75 -12.36 31.92
N ASN A 266 12.63 -12.25 30.91
CA ASN A 266 13.85 -11.44 30.95
C ASN A 266 14.09 -10.61 29.67
N THR A 267 13.61 -11.05 28.50
CA THR A 267 13.65 -10.26 27.25
C THR A 267 12.32 -10.26 26.49
N GLY A 268 12.02 -9.11 25.88
CA GLY A 268 10.82 -8.81 25.07
C GLY A 268 9.45 -8.99 25.74
N ARG A 269 8.37 -8.58 25.06
CA ARG A 269 7.04 -8.37 25.68
C ARG A 269 5.81 -8.65 24.79
N ASN A 270 5.67 -9.83 24.20
CA ASN A 270 4.67 -10.13 23.14
C ASN A 270 4.85 -9.20 21.90
N PRO A 271 4.31 -9.50 20.71
CA PRO A 271 4.28 -8.57 19.57
C PRO A 271 2.99 -7.72 19.46
N PHE A 272 2.90 -6.78 18.50
CA PHE A 272 1.66 -6.17 17.94
C PHE A 272 1.96 -5.16 16.80
N GLY A 273 1.36 -5.29 15.60
CA GLY A 273 1.59 -4.37 14.46
C GLY A 273 2.56 -4.92 13.40
N ASN A 274 2.95 -4.10 12.41
CA ASN A 274 3.75 -4.58 11.28
C ASN A 274 5.27 -4.67 11.53
N LEU A 275 5.94 -5.35 10.59
CA LEU A 275 7.38 -5.28 10.36
C LEU A 275 7.73 -4.32 9.16
N ILE A 276 9.02 -3.97 8.90
CA ILE A 276 9.50 -3.09 7.77
C ILE A 276 10.94 -3.38 7.28
N GLU A 277 11.35 -2.90 6.10
CA GLU A 277 12.67 -3.11 5.45
C GLU A 277 13.40 -1.78 5.09
N GLY A 278 14.04 -1.68 3.91
CA GLY A 278 14.59 -0.46 3.32
C GLY A 278 15.15 -0.71 1.92
N SER A 279 16.05 0.14 1.41
CA SER A 279 17.08 -0.23 0.43
C SER A 279 18.51 0.11 0.91
N ASN A 280 18.66 0.34 2.22
CA ASN A 280 19.84 0.86 2.89
C ASN A 280 20.57 -0.16 3.78
N GLY A 281 19.82 -0.97 4.55
CA GLY A 281 20.38 -1.98 5.46
C GLY A 281 19.40 -2.41 6.55
N ASN A 282 19.62 -1.94 7.79
CA ASN A 282 19.23 -2.67 9.00
C ASN A 282 18.16 -1.98 9.91
N LEU A 283 17.63 -2.68 10.93
CA LEU A 283 16.15 -3.13 11.00
C LEU A 283 15.69 -2.42 12.38
N PHE A 284 14.53 -1.76 12.34
CA PHE A 284 13.85 -0.81 13.24
C PHE A 284 12.85 -1.47 14.21
N GLY A 285 11.94 -0.69 14.82
CA GLY A 285 10.71 -1.21 15.44
C GLY A 285 10.02 -0.25 16.42
N LEU A 286 8.95 -0.72 17.09
CA LEU A 286 8.02 0.07 17.93
C LEU A 286 7.46 -0.77 19.11
N THR A 287 7.08 -0.15 20.23
CA THR A 287 6.47 -0.80 21.42
C THR A 287 5.02 -0.35 21.66
N GLU A 288 4.18 -1.11 22.38
CA GLU A 288 2.88 -0.69 22.96
C GLU A 288 3.06 0.19 24.20
N LEU A 289 3.60 -0.36 25.29
CA LEU A 289 3.83 0.39 26.52
C LEU A 289 5.02 1.34 26.33
N GLY A 290 5.13 2.37 27.17
CA GLY A 290 6.22 3.35 27.02
C GLY A 290 7.60 2.81 27.37
N GLY A 291 7.64 1.56 27.84
CA GLY A 291 8.65 0.58 27.45
C GLY A 291 9.95 0.61 28.23
N THR A 292 10.51 1.80 28.48
CA THR A 292 11.10 2.05 29.82
C THR A 292 10.49 3.22 30.56
N THR A 293 9.51 3.96 30.01
CA THR A 293 8.76 4.93 30.82
C THR A 293 7.24 4.81 30.75
N SER A 294 6.57 5.46 31.70
CA SER A 294 5.15 5.83 31.61
C SER A 294 4.91 7.11 30.80
N THR A 295 5.98 7.75 30.30
CA THR A 295 6.13 9.21 30.18
C THR A 295 6.46 9.76 28.78
N LEU A 296 6.73 8.98 27.72
CA LEU A 296 5.89 7.87 27.26
C LEU A 296 6.54 6.86 26.28
N ALA A 297 7.79 6.96 25.78
CA ALA A 297 8.32 6.02 24.75
C ALA A 297 9.81 6.19 24.33
N GLY A 298 10.37 5.30 23.49
CA GLY A 298 11.55 5.62 22.64
C GLY A 298 12.90 4.94 22.93
N SER A 299 13.15 3.78 22.30
CA SER A 299 14.46 3.12 22.11
C SER A 299 14.51 2.42 20.75
N LEU A 300 15.55 1.61 20.57
CA LEU A 300 15.82 0.78 19.42
C LEU A 300 16.34 -0.60 19.91
N PHE A 301 16.14 -1.65 19.13
CA PHE A 301 16.75 -2.97 19.29
C PHE A 301 17.24 -3.40 17.90
N GLU A 302 18.48 -3.88 17.76
CA GLU A 302 19.15 -3.93 16.45
C GLU A 302 19.50 -5.36 15.99
N PHE A 303 19.24 -5.62 14.71
CA PHE A 303 18.82 -6.93 14.16
C PHE A 303 19.40 -7.07 12.69
N ASP A 304 19.56 -8.27 12.12
CA ASP A 304 19.81 -8.54 10.67
C ASP A 304 19.27 -9.96 10.27
N PRO A 305 18.44 -10.22 9.25
CA PRO A 305 17.43 -11.30 9.29
C PRO A 305 17.89 -12.73 9.16
N THR A 306 18.84 -13.06 8.27
CA THR A 306 19.54 -14.37 8.31
C THR A 306 20.37 -14.56 9.59
N THR A 307 20.26 -13.61 10.51
CA THR A 307 20.68 -13.71 11.91
C THR A 307 19.53 -13.52 12.93
N SER A 308 18.42 -12.86 12.57
CA SER A 308 17.16 -12.78 13.34
C SER A 308 17.35 -12.18 14.76
N THR A 309 18.07 -11.06 14.87
CA THR A 309 19.25 -10.90 15.73
C THR A 309 19.25 -10.11 17.04
N TYR A 310 20.16 -10.51 17.94
CA TYR A 310 20.43 -9.89 19.24
C TYR A 310 21.55 -8.79 19.20
N THR A 311 21.20 -7.49 19.10
CA THR A 311 22.17 -6.36 19.24
C THR A 311 21.60 -5.15 20.01
N GLN A 312 22.46 -4.30 20.60
CA GLN A 312 22.10 -3.17 21.49
C GLN A 312 23.01 -1.94 21.30
N LYS A 313 22.48 -0.69 21.37
CA LYS A 313 23.29 0.54 21.56
C LYS A 313 22.82 1.63 22.57
N VAL A 314 21.82 2.47 22.29
CA VAL A 314 21.77 3.88 22.84
C VAL A 314 20.42 4.39 23.40
N ASN A 315 19.26 3.84 23.01
CA ASN A 315 17.91 4.41 23.21
C ASN A 315 17.62 5.68 22.34
N PHE A 316 16.33 6.06 22.23
CA PHE A 316 15.74 7.09 21.35
C PHE A 316 15.25 8.28 22.22
N ASP A 317 15.87 8.46 23.39
CA ASP A 317 15.13 8.74 24.63
C ASP A 317 14.38 10.08 24.70
N LEU A 318 15.06 11.16 24.32
CA LEU A 318 14.71 12.52 24.74
C LEU A 318 13.56 13.14 23.93
N VAL A 319 13.00 12.44 22.93
CA VAL A 319 12.59 13.16 21.72
C VAL A 319 11.11 13.51 21.63
N PRO A 320 10.80 14.74 21.20
CA PRO A 320 9.41 15.16 21.06
C PRO A 320 8.71 14.33 19.98
N SER A 321 7.95 13.29 20.40
CA SER A 321 6.98 12.48 19.63
C SER A 321 6.08 11.58 20.48
N ASN A 322 4.95 11.02 20.01
CA ASN A 322 4.22 9.93 20.69
C ASN A 322 3.44 8.92 19.78
N ARG A 323 2.79 7.91 20.40
CA ARG A 323 2.21 6.60 19.96
C ARG A 323 2.08 6.28 18.44
N PRO A 324 2.31 5.07 17.86
CA PRO A 324 2.14 4.78 16.43
C PRO A 324 0.75 4.39 15.87
N MET A 325 0.68 4.56 14.54
CA MET A 325 -0.17 4.08 13.45
C MET A 325 0.81 4.16 12.26
N GLY A 326 0.39 4.59 11.07
CA GLY A 326 1.31 5.06 10.05
C GLY A 326 2.22 3.98 9.50
N SER A 327 3.21 4.42 8.75
CA SER A 327 3.46 3.85 7.44
C SER A 327 4.82 4.23 6.88
N LEU A 328 5.34 3.40 5.97
CA LEU A 328 6.68 3.53 5.39
C LEU A 328 6.69 3.26 3.86
N ILE A 329 7.71 3.85 3.20
CA ILE A 329 8.20 3.69 1.82
C ILE A 329 9.68 4.09 1.84
N GLU A 330 10.30 4.15 0.67
CA GLU A 330 11.74 4.21 0.46
C GLU A 330 12.02 5.14 -0.72
N VAL A 331 12.94 6.10 -0.56
CA VAL A 331 12.78 7.42 -1.20
C VAL A 331 13.98 7.94 -2.00
N SER A 332 15.10 8.33 -1.39
CA SER A 332 16.12 9.13 -2.10
C SER A 332 17.55 8.68 -1.78
N ASN A 333 18.50 9.61 -1.63
CA ASN A 333 19.87 9.33 -1.22
C ASN A 333 20.33 10.26 -0.06
N GLY A 334 19.38 10.86 0.66
CA GLY A 334 19.57 11.65 1.87
C GLY A 334 18.97 11.02 3.14
N VAL A 335 17.69 11.29 3.41
CA VAL A 335 16.96 11.00 4.69
C VAL A 335 15.47 10.75 4.34
N PHE A 336 14.64 10.30 5.29
CA PHE A 336 13.20 10.03 5.08
C PHE A 336 12.26 10.62 6.18
N TYR A 337 10.95 10.87 5.89
CA TYR A 337 10.14 11.83 6.67
C TYR A 337 8.56 11.75 6.60
N GLY A 338 7.83 11.19 7.59
CA GLY A 338 6.33 11.11 7.60
C GLY A 338 5.46 12.09 8.44
N THR A 339 4.40 11.65 9.15
CA THR A 339 3.25 12.53 9.51
C THR A 339 2.23 11.99 10.58
N THR A 340 1.93 12.61 11.76
CA THR A 340 0.94 11.99 12.76
C THR A 340 0.20 12.86 13.83
N ARG A 341 -0.69 12.23 14.63
CA ARG A 341 -1.90 12.74 15.30
C ARG A 341 -1.76 13.47 16.65
N TYR A 342 -0.96 12.99 17.60
CA TYR A 342 -0.85 13.51 18.98
C TYR A 342 0.58 13.24 19.57
N GLY A 343 0.95 13.90 20.67
CA GLY A 343 2.25 13.74 21.34
C GLY A 343 2.81 14.92 22.16
N GLY A 344 3.80 14.60 23.02
CA GLY A 344 4.60 15.35 24.01
C GLY A 344 4.34 16.81 24.47
N MET A 345 4.78 17.82 23.70
CA MET A 345 5.61 18.94 24.21
C MET A 345 5.13 20.34 23.76
N ALA A 346 5.45 21.41 24.50
CA ALA A 346 4.89 22.78 24.40
C ALA A 346 3.35 22.89 24.43
N SER A 347 2.61 21.77 24.35
CA SER A 347 1.74 21.25 25.42
C SER A 347 0.68 22.19 26.00
N MET A 348 0.24 23.16 25.20
CA MET A 348 -0.98 23.95 25.38
C MET A 348 -1.88 23.68 24.18
N ASP A 349 -2.29 22.41 24.03
CA ASP A 349 -2.73 21.78 22.78
C ASP A 349 -1.63 21.69 21.69
N LEU A 350 -0.36 22.02 21.98
CA LEU A 350 0.80 21.88 21.06
C LEU A 350 1.52 20.53 21.28
N GLY A 351 2.52 20.15 20.47
CA GLY A 351 3.15 18.82 20.62
C GLY A 351 4.56 18.59 20.04
N THR A 352 4.63 17.69 19.05
CA THR A 352 5.81 16.86 18.78
C THR A 352 5.86 16.26 17.37
N LEU A 353 7.03 15.92 16.78
CA LEU A 353 7.06 15.18 15.50
C LEU A 353 8.24 14.16 15.19
N PHE A 354 9.43 14.08 15.84
CA PHE A 354 10.60 13.13 15.67
C PHE A 354 11.04 12.56 14.29
N GLU A 355 12.37 12.42 14.07
CA GLU A 355 13.02 11.75 12.91
C GLU A 355 14.49 11.37 13.28
N TYR A 356 15.12 10.47 12.51
CA TYR A 356 16.56 10.14 12.56
C TYR A 356 17.08 9.29 11.34
N ASN A 357 17.85 9.89 10.43
CA ASN A 357 18.60 9.22 9.33
C ASN A 357 19.29 7.89 9.72
N SER A 358 18.91 6.82 9.03
CA SER A 358 19.66 5.58 9.04
C SER A 358 20.95 5.66 8.22
N THR A 359 22.05 5.13 8.77
CA THR A 359 23.48 5.37 8.50
C THR A 359 24.20 6.28 9.52
N THR A 360 23.56 7.27 10.19
CA THR A 360 24.32 8.38 10.85
C THR A 360 23.90 8.90 12.27
N ASP A 361 23.70 10.23 12.39
CA ASP A 361 24.13 11.11 13.50
C ASP A 361 23.44 12.51 13.55
N VAL A 362 22.97 13.06 12.42
CA VAL A 362 22.64 14.51 12.27
C VAL A 362 21.42 14.97 13.09
N PHE A 363 21.37 16.25 13.53
CA PHE A 363 20.35 16.82 14.44
C PHE A 363 19.72 18.13 13.90
N GLU A 364 18.38 18.23 13.82
CA GLU A 364 17.66 19.44 13.34
C GLU A 364 16.30 19.76 14.03
N VAL A 365 15.30 18.85 13.98
CA VAL A 365 13.84 19.12 14.01
C VAL A 365 13.31 19.69 12.69
N LYS A 366 12.56 18.96 11.83
CA LYS A 366 11.92 19.47 10.58
C LYS A 366 10.74 20.44 10.79
N PHE A 367 10.95 21.39 11.69
CA PHE A 367 10.06 22.46 12.15
C PHE A 367 8.81 21.98 12.90
N THR A 368 7.73 22.79 12.95
CA THR A 368 6.59 22.66 13.88
C THR A 368 5.44 23.61 13.54
N PHE A 369 5.82 24.87 13.29
CA PHE A 369 5.04 26.05 12.91
C PHE A 369 3.91 26.42 13.89
N ASP A 370 2.80 27.00 13.42
CA ASP A 370 1.85 27.76 14.24
C ASP A 370 0.37 27.34 14.08
N GLY A 371 -0.27 27.06 15.21
CA GLY A 371 -1.64 26.56 15.29
C GLY A 371 -2.70 27.40 14.56
N THR A 372 -3.58 26.70 13.83
CA THR A 372 -4.67 27.19 12.97
C THR A 372 -4.17 27.98 11.74
N ALA A 373 -2.91 28.41 11.71
CA ALA A 373 -2.27 29.11 10.60
C ALA A 373 -1.45 28.17 9.68
N ASN A 374 -0.28 27.66 10.11
CA ASN A 374 0.62 26.85 9.25
C ASN A 374 1.30 25.65 9.96
N GLY A 375 0.92 25.28 11.18
CA GLY A 375 1.57 24.18 11.93
C GLY A 375 0.64 23.29 12.74
N SER A 376 0.78 21.97 12.57
CA SER A 376 0.44 20.91 13.54
C SER A 376 0.72 19.46 13.12
N ARG A 377 0.69 18.52 14.10
CA ARG A 377 0.32 17.07 14.02
C ARG A 377 -0.16 16.45 12.67
N PRO A 378 0.64 16.25 11.61
CA PRO A 378 0.17 15.82 10.27
C PRO A 378 -0.45 14.39 10.18
N HIS A 379 -0.71 13.81 8.99
CA HIS A 379 -1.02 12.36 8.94
C HIS A 379 -0.77 11.50 7.68
N CYS A 380 -0.50 12.04 6.49
CA CYS A 380 -0.66 11.29 5.23
C CYS A 380 0.25 10.08 4.95
N SER A 381 -0.32 9.10 4.25
CA SER A 381 0.38 7.98 3.59
C SER A 381 0.61 8.29 2.08
N LEU A 382 1.67 7.79 1.38
CA LEU A 382 2.37 8.56 0.30
C LEU A 382 2.99 7.82 -0.98
N ILE A 383 2.49 8.02 -2.23
CA ILE A 383 2.98 7.39 -3.53
C ILE A 383 3.88 8.27 -4.47
N LYS A 384 4.01 8.18 -5.83
CA LYS A 384 4.90 9.06 -6.70
C LYS A 384 4.49 9.31 -8.20
N ALA A 385 5.16 10.24 -8.93
CA ALA A 385 4.85 10.98 -10.19
C ALA A 385 5.92 12.09 -10.51
N THR A 386 5.56 13.22 -11.16
CA THR A 386 6.43 14.13 -11.97
C THR A 386 7.37 15.19 -11.33
N ASP A 387 6.93 16.08 -10.44
CA ASP A 387 7.69 17.18 -9.80
C ASP A 387 7.61 17.12 -8.26
N GLY A 388 8.75 16.98 -7.57
CA GLY A 388 8.97 16.49 -6.19
C GLY A 388 7.99 16.81 -5.06
N LYS A 389 7.14 15.88 -4.53
CA LYS A 389 5.99 16.20 -3.60
C LYS A 389 5.28 15.03 -2.81
N LEU A 390 5.61 14.58 -1.58
CA LEU A 390 4.88 13.47 -0.86
C LEU A 390 3.46 13.84 -0.39
N TYR A 391 2.44 13.87 -1.26
CA TYR A 391 1.12 14.45 -0.96
C TYR A 391 0.47 14.09 0.38
N GLY A 392 -0.39 14.99 0.83
CA GLY A 392 -1.27 14.85 1.95
C GLY A 392 -2.50 15.69 1.70
N THR A 393 -3.28 15.89 2.75
CA THR A 393 -4.32 16.92 2.83
C THR A 393 -4.22 17.63 4.19
N THR A 394 -5.07 17.42 5.19
CA THR A 394 -4.90 17.93 6.59
C THR A 394 -5.84 17.21 7.56
N LYS A 395 -5.68 17.11 8.90
CA LYS A 395 -6.76 16.73 9.89
C LYS A 395 -6.77 17.45 11.24
N GLU A 396 -7.95 17.90 11.63
CA GLU A 396 -8.20 18.71 12.83
C GLU A 396 -7.38 20.02 12.87
N GLY A 397 -7.86 20.94 13.74
CA GLY A 397 -7.44 22.33 13.90
C GLY A 397 -7.79 23.25 12.72
N GLY A 398 -7.36 24.51 12.70
CA GLY A 398 -7.54 25.37 11.51
C GLY A 398 -8.86 26.13 11.42
N MET A 399 -9.18 26.58 10.20
CA MET A 399 -10.38 27.34 9.78
C MET A 399 -11.76 26.65 10.01
N ASN A 400 -11.95 25.82 11.05
CA ASN A 400 -13.19 25.11 11.53
C ASN A 400 -12.92 23.64 12.02
N ASN A 401 -11.67 23.22 12.28
CA ASN A 401 -11.31 21.82 12.64
C ASN A 401 -11.42 20.79 11.50
N GLU A 402 -11.49 21.30 10.28
CA GLU A 402 -12.07 20.67 9.11
C GLU A 402 -11.47 21.25 7.76
N GLY A 403 -10.20 21.13 7.31
CA GLY A 403 -9.60 21.67 6.06
C GLY A 403 -8.76 22.98 5.89
N THR A 404 -7.44 23.07 6.15
CA THR A 404 -6.48 24.19 5.84
C THR A 404 -5.04 23.86 6.29
N LEU A 405 -3.95 24.05 5.54
CA LEU A 405 -3.59 23.66 4.16
C LEU A 405 -2.03 23.63 4.13
N PHE A 406 -1.41 22.70 3.39
CA PHE A 406 0.04 22.70 3.15
C PHE A 406 0.36 22.35 1.67
N GLN A 407 1.60 22.36 1.17
CA GLN A 407 2.06 21.54 0.03
C GLN A 407 3.57 21.42 0.09
N TYR A 408 4.09 20.21 -0.03
CA TYR A 408 5.51 19.85 -0.08
C TYR A 408 6.39 20.55 -1.23
N ASP A 409 7.64 20.13 -1.56
CA ASP A 409 8.69 20.92 -2.32
C ASP A 409 10.21 20.87 -1.87
N HIS A 410 10.97 19.74 -1.77
CA HIS A 410 11.86 19.50 -0.59
C HIS A 410 13.20 20.20 -0.38
N LEU A 411 14.04 20.34 -1.41
CA LEU A 411 15.50 20.58 -1.25
C LEU A 411 15.83 21.87 -0.46
N THR A 412 14.81 22.66 -0.14
CA THR A 412 14.86 24.02 0.38
C THR A 412 14.48 24.16 1.86
N GLU A 413 13.98 23.10 2.51
CA GLU A 413 13.53 23.11 3.91
C GLU A 413 12.39 24.11 4.26
N THR A 414 11.51 24.42 3.30
CA THR A 414 10.47 25.47 3.40
C THR A 414 9.21 25.09 4.22
N PHE A 415 8.24 26.02 4.33
CA PHE A 415 6.88 25.84 4.89
C PHE A 415 5.79 26.55 4.04
N THR A 416 4.62 25.96 3.75
CA THR A 416 3.64 26.57 2.79
C THR A 416 2.15 26.16 2.79
N LYS A 417 1.27 27.10 3.24
CA LYS A 417 -0.23 27.12 3.14
C LYS A 417 -0.73 27.46 1.71
N VAL A 418 -1.55 28.45 1.34
CA VAL A 418 -1.96 29.75 1.93
C VAL A 418 -3.48 30.06 1.82
N LEU A 419 -4.30 29.16 1.27
CA LEU A 419 -5.71 29.36 0.88
C LEU A 419 -6.73 28.66 1.82
N ASP A 420 -8.04 28.73 1.54
CA ASP A 420 -9.15 28.65 2.51
C ASP A 420 -10.50 28.12 1.87
N PHE A 421 -11.45 27.55 2.67
CA PHE A 421 -12.45 26.50 2.24
C PHE A 421 -13.88 26.66 2.88
N GLU A 422 -14.82 25.67 2.80
CA GLU A 422 -16.06 25.46 3.64
C GLU A 422 -16.55 23.96 3.69
N SER A 423 -17.82 23.56 3.96
CA SER A 423 -18.26 22.14 4.04
C SER A 423 -18.91 21.57 2.79
N TYR A 424 -19.58 22.40 1.96
CA TYR A 424 -20.33 22.11 0.70
C TYR A 424 -19.65 22.24 -0.72
N HIS A 425 -18.95 23.35 -1.01
CA HIS A 425 -18.29 23.97 -2.20
C HIS A 425 -17.08 23.30 -2.94
N HIS A 426 -15.71 23.47 -2.90
CA HIS A 426 -14.51 24.07 -2.17
C HIS A 426 -13.58 23.47 -0.99
N GLY A 427 -13.83 22.41 -0.18
CA GLY A 427 -12.97 21.67 0.80
C GLY A 427 -13.62 20.61 1.76
N LYS A 428 -13.46 19.27 1.68
CA LYS A 428 -14.02 18.28 2.67
C LYS A 428 -13.17 16.97 2.91
N THR A 429 -12.86 16.64 4.16
CA THR A 429 -12.49 15.38 4.89
C THR A 429 -11.54 14.30 4.27
N PRO A 430 -10.20 14.40 4.06
CA PRO A 430 -9.42 13.43 3.20
C PRO A 430 -8.23 12.53 3.71
N LEU A 431 -8.46 11.39 4.38
CA LEU A 431 -7.49 10.39 4.95
C LEU A 431 -6.64 9.60 3.92
N GLY A 432 -5.43 9.17 4.27
CA GLY A 432 -4.83 7.94 3.75
C GLY A 432 -3.75 8.12 2.69
N GLU A 433 -3.76 7.26 1.68
CA GLU A 433 -2.83 7.26 0.53
C GLU A 433 -3.62 7.24 -0.78
N VAL A 434 -3.07 7.86 -1.84
CA VAL A 434 -3.75 8.05 -3.12
C VAL A 434 -2.88 7.64 -4.31
N VAL A 435 -3.12 6.40 -4.73
CA VAL A 435 -2.67 5.71 -5.95
C VAL A 435 -2.36 6.63 -7.14
N GLN A 436 -1.26 6.30 -7.87
CA GLN A 436 0.06 6.69 -10.43
C GLN A 436 0.59 5.54 -11.45
N ALA A 437 0.21 5.43 -12.76
CA ALA A 437 -1.05 4.89 -13.32
C ALA A 437 -1.22 4.95 -14.88
N PRO A 438 -2.28 4.44 -15.56
CA PRO A 438 -2.46 4.52 -17.03
C PRO A 438 -2.37 5.82 -17.90
N ASN A 439 -3.07 6.95 -17.64
CA ASN A 439 -3.26 8.06 -18.65
C ASN A 439 -2.86 9.57 -18.40
N GLY A 440 -3.32 10.28 -17.33
CA GLY A 440 -3.04 11.69 -16.96
C GLY A 440 -2.11 11.91 -15.74
N LEU A 441 -2.63 12.12 -14.51
CA LEU A 441 -1.92 12.06 -13.20
C LEU A 441 -2.90 11.67 -12.02
N LEU A 442 -2.87 12.27 -10.81
CA LEU A 442 -3.60 11.84 -9.58
C LEU A 442 -5.16 11.92 -9.57
N TYR A 443 -5.78 12.17 -8.40
CA TYR A 443 -7.17 12.55 -8.05
C TYR A 443 -7.27 12.64 -6.49
N GLY A 444 -7.92 11.69 -5.76
CA GLY A 444 -8.09 11.60 -4.28
C GLY A 444 -9.55 11.42 -3.80
N THR A 445 -9.89 10.69 -2.71
CA THR A 445 -11.27 10.14 -2.45
C THR A 445 -12.30 11.06 -1.75
N THR A 446 -13.26 10.55 -0.92
CA THR A 446 -14.66 11.08 -0.88
C THR A 446 -15.64 10.80 0.34
N PHE A 447 -15.21 10.55 1.61
CA PHE A 447 -16.01 10.38 2.90
C PHE A 447 -17.36 11.09 3.16
N GLU A 448 -17.54 12.41 3.03
CA GLU A 448 -18.73 13.14 3.55
C GLU A 448 -19.36 14.10 2.53
N GLY A 449 -20.71 14.10 2.38
CA GLY A 449 -21.56 15.10 1.71
C GLY A 449 -22.64 14.63 0.74
N GLY A 450 -23.07 15.55 -0.14
CA GLY A 450 -24.21 15.37 -1.05
C GLY A 450 -25.57 15.69 -0.44
N MET A 451 -26.63 15.46 -1.22
CA MET A 451 -28.02 15.58 -0.75
C MET A 451 -28.37 14.59 0.38
N ASN A 452 -27.61 13.50 0.53
CA ASN A 452 -27.67 12.57 1.67
C ASN A 452 -26.51 12.77 2.67
N ASN A 453 -25.81 13.91 2.60
CA ASN A 453 -24.81 14.41 3.56
C ASN A 453 -23.52 13.59 3.79
N LEU A 454 -23.33 12.33 3.35
CA LEU A 454 -22.12 11.55 3.68
C LEU A 454 -21.33 10.77 2.56
N GLY A 455 -21.02 11.33 1.37
CA GLY A 455 -19.82 10.99 0.52
C GLY A 455 -19.87 11.35 -1.01
N VAL A 456 -18.84 11.88 -1.73
CA VAL A 456 -19.08 13.13 -2.54
C VAL A 456 -18.73 13.53 -4.01
N LEU A 457 -17.92 12.87 -4.85
CA LEU A 457 -17.68 13.21 -6.29
C LEU A 457 -16.73 14.41 -6.70
N PHE A 458 -15.45 14.14 -7.04
CA PHE A 458 -14.23 15.10 -7.18
C PHE A 458 -12.46 15.42 -9.63
N GLU A 459 -11.38 16.30 -9.83
CA GLU A 459 -10.18 16.29 -10.71
C GLU A 459 -9.06 17.18 -10.11
N TRP A 460 -7.87 17.20 -10.72
CA TRP A 460 -6.62 17.84 -10.27
C TRP A 460 -5.67 18.03 -11.49
N ASN A 461 -4.71 18.96 -11.46
CA ASN A 461 -3.89 19.41 -12.62
C ASN A 461 -2.54 20.03 -12.17
N PRO A 462 -1.35 19.69 -12.72
CA PRO A 462 -0.07 20.18 -12.21
C PRO A 462 0.21 21.64 -12.56
N ASN A 463 -0.46 22.18 -13.57
CA ASN A 463 -0.22 23.54 -14.07
C ASN A 463 -0.76 24.63 -13.12
N SER A 464 -1.53 24.24 -12.08
CA SER A 464 -2.61 25.10 -11.61
C SER A 464 -2.78 25.23 -10.10
N ASN A 465 -2.30 24.28 -9.27
CA ASN A 465 -2.66 24.21 -7.85
C ASN A 465 -4.18 24.21 -7.59
N SER A 466 -4.99 23.74 -8.54
CA SER A 466 -6.44 23.93 -8.54
C SER A 466 -7.24 22.75 -8.00
N TYR A 467 -8.22 23.07 -7.14
CA TYR A 467 -9.44 22.26 -7.00
C TYR A 467 -10.03 21.88 -8.35
N THR A 468 -10.96 20.91 -8.32
CA THR A 468 -11.92 20.85 -9.42
C THR A 468 -13.36 20.57 -9.01
N LYS A 469 -14.31 20.79 -9.95
CA LYS A 469 -15.78 20.73 -9.84
C LYS A 469 -16.49 20.70 -11.21
N LYS A 470 -17.59 19.94 -11.36
CA LYS A 470 -18.69 20.21 -12.32
C LYS A 470 -20.10 20.08 -11.70
N VAL A 471 -20.42 18.92 -11.12
CA VAL A 471 -21.80 18.43 -10.93
C VAL A 471 -22.23 18.44 -9.46
N ASP A 472 -23.55 18.45 -9.19
CA ASP A 472 -24.16 18.29 -7.87
C ASP A 472 -25.09 17.06 -7.82
N PHE A 473 -25.21 16.40 -6.66
CA PHE A 473 -25.84 15.09 -6.48
C PHE A 473 -26.52 15.00 -5.09
N ASN A 474 -27.31 13.99 -4.71
CA ASN A 474 -27.62 12.68 -5.30
C ASN A 474 -27.95 11.69 -4.15
N GLY A 475 -27.92 10.38 -4.42
CA GLY A 475 -28.21 9.33 -3.43
C GLY A 475 -28.73 8.03 -4.06
N LEU A 476 -29.13 7.07 -3.21
CA LEU A 476 -29.60 5.70 -3.51
C LEU A 476 -28.59 4.76 -4.21
N GLU A 477 -27.79 5.27 -5.14
CA GLU A 477 -26.89 4.62 -6.09
C GLU A 477 -25.46 5.20 -5.99
N ASN A 478 -25.32 6.23 -5.16
CA ASN A 478 -24.68 7.49 -5.53
C ASN A 478 -24.30 8.39 -4.31
N GLY A 479 -23.22 8.03 -3.61
CA GLY A 479 -22.44 8.92 -2.73
C GLY A 479 -22.72 8.85 -1.22
N GLU A 480 -22.21 7.79 -0.58
CA GLU A 480 -22.27 7.49 0.86
C GLU A 480 -21.11 6.49 1.28
N ASN A 481 -21.22 5.65 2.32
CA ASN A 481 -20.19 4.77 3.01
C ASN A 481 -19.45 3.58 2.27
N PRO A 482 -18.09 3.56 2.20
CA PRO A 482 -17.15 2.43 1.87
C PRO A 482 -16.09 2.14 2.99
N VAL A 483 -15.02 1.34 2.72
CA VAL A 483 -13.70 1.38 3.44
C VAL A 483 -12.51 1.26 2.43
N GLU A 484 -11.36 1.87 2.75
CA GLU A 484 -10.00 1.81 2.14
C GLU A 484 -9.75 2.32 0.69
N SER A 485 -8.50 2.70 0.31
CA SER A 485 -8.17 3.41 -0.96
C SER A 485 -8.44 2.61 -2.24
N PRO A 486 -8.65 3.26 -3.41
CA PRO A 486 -9.10 2.17 -4.92
C PRO A 486 -7.96 1.26 -5.39
N PHE A 487 -8.12 0.50 -6.48
CA PHE A 487 -6.93 0.14 -7.24
C PHE A 487 -7.11 -0.03 -8.77
N LEU A 488 -6.05 -0.51 -9.40
CA LEU A 488 -5.43 0.04 -10.60
C LEU A 488 -4.90 -1.20 -11.59
N ALA A 489 -5.61 -2.05 -13.64
CA ALA A 489 -5.38 -2.92 -14.81
C ALA A 489 -4.56 -2.12 -15.85
N SER A 490 -3.39 -2.65 -16.25
CA SER A 490 -2.29 -1.99 -16.97
C SER A 490 -2.66 -1.50 -18.38
N ASN A 491 -3.62 -0.57 -18.45
CA ASN A 491 -4.30 -0.09 -19.65
C ASN A 491 -5.24 1.12 -19.40
N GLY A 492 -6.03 1.25 -18.30
CA GLY A 492 -6.87 2.46 -18.19
C GLY A 492 -8.00 2.74 -17.17
N LYS A 493 -8.47 1.85 -16.27
CA LYS A 493 -9.64 2.15 -15.37
C LYS A 493 -9.45 1.71 -13.87
N PHE A 494 -10.41 1.88 -12.93
CA PHE A 494 -10.38 1.53 -11.46
C PHE A 494 -11.30 0.35 -10.94
N TYR A 495 -10.81 -0.74 -10.30
CA TYR A 495 -11.65 -1.74 -9.53
C TYR A 495 -11.52 -1.49 -8.00
N GLY A 496 -12.59 -1.66 -7.19
CA GLY A 496 -12.53 -1.39 -5.73
C GLY A 496 -13.72 -1.85 -4.86
N LEU A 497 -13.48 -1.88 -3.54
CA LEU A 497 -14.29 -2.56 -2.50
C LEU A 497 -15.54 -1.74 -2.06
N THR A 498 -16.32 -2.16 -1.05
CA THR A 498 -17.28 -1.23 -0.38
C THR A 498 -17.75 -1.62 1.02
N ALA A 499 -18.64 -0.81 1.62
CA ALA A 499 -19.11 -0.95 2.99
C ALA A 499 -20.63 -0.89 3.29
N SER A 500 -21.41 0.13 2.89
CA SER A 500 -22.81 0.22 3.38
C SER A 500 -23.82 0.78 2.37
N GLY A 501 -25.11 0.89 2.72
CA GLY A 501 -26.16 1.57 1.94
C GLY A 501 -27.59 1.04 1.91
N GLY A 502 -28.22 0.96 3.08
CA GLY A 502 -29.67 1.07 3.30
C GLY A 502 -30.60 -0.05 2.77
N LEU A 503 -30.13 -0.91 1.87
CA LEU A 503 -30.92 -1.95 1.21
C LEU A 503 -30.44 -3.37 1.58
N ASN A 504 -29.13 -3.59 1.54
CA ASN A 504 -28.43 -4.69 2.17
C ASN A 504 -27.56 -4.10 3.30
N ASP A 505 -26.87 -2.97 3.06
CA ASP A 505 -26.10 -2.15 4.03
C ASP A 505 -24.94 -2.88 4.73
N ARG A 506 -25.04 -4.19 4.89
CA ARG A 506 -24.28 -5.13 4.07
C ARG A 506 -24.06 -4.61 2.62
N GLY A 507 -23.09 -3.71 2.37
CA GLY A 507 -22.99 -2.80 1.21
C GLY A 507 -22.93 -3.37 -0.22
N VAL A 508 -21.80 -3.26 -0.95
CA VAL A 508 -21.67 -3.46 -2.43
C VAL A 508 -20.22 -3.56 -3.04
N LEU A 509 -19.97 -3.16 -4.30
CA LEU A 509 -18.85 -3.53 -5.22
C LEU A 509 -18.69 -2.54 -6.42
N TYR A 510 -17.50 -2.10 -6.89
CA TYR A 510 -17.45 -1.17 -8.06
C TYR A 510 -16.26 -1.16 -9.05
N GLU A 511 -16.52 -0.38 -10.10
CA GLU A 511 -15.83 -0.07 -11.35
C GLU A 511 -15.95 1.45 -11.63
N TRP A 512 -14.98 2.06 -12.34
CA TRP A 512 -15.13 3.36 -13.01
C TRP A 512 -14.08 3.63 -14.08
N ASP A 513 -14.45 4.46 -15.06
CA ASP A 513 -13.50 5.05 -16.02
C ASP A 513 -13.37 6.57 -15.82
N PRO A 514 -12.16 7.12 -15.70
CA PRO A 514 -11.96 8.57 -15.69
C PRO A 514 -11.85 9.16 -17.09
N ASN A 515 -11.40 8.37 -18.06
CA ASN A 515 -11.38 8.76 -19.46
C ASN A 515 -12.83 8.89 -19.98
N LEU A 516 -13.79 8.20 -19.34
CA LEU A 516 -15.24 8.40 -19.55
C LEU A 516 -15.94 9.20 -18.44
N GLU A 517 -15.21 9.53 -17.37
CA GLU A 517 -15.73 10.14 -16.15
C GLU A 517 -17.00 9.43 -15.58
N LEU A 518 -17.02 8.09 -15.51
CA LEU A 518 -18.24 7.28 -15.34
C LEU A 518 -18.38 6.38 -14.08
N LEU A 519 -19.52 6.60 -13.41
CA LEU A 519 -20.20 5.79 -12.38
C LEU A 519 -20.45 4.31 -12.75
N THR A 520 -19.88 3.34 -12.00
CA THR A 520 -20.30 1.93 -12.09
C THR A 520 -20.07 1.02 -10.86
N LYS A 521 -21.10 0.73 -10.05
CA LYS A 521 -21.18 -0.55 -9.28
C LYS A 521 -21.67 -1.72 -10.17
N LYS A 522 -22.28 -2.84 -9.68
CA LYS A 522 -23.29 -3.68 -10.43
C LYS A 522 -24.19 -4.70 -9.63
N TYR A 523 -23.98 -6.04 -9.76
CA TYR A 523 -24.96 -7.19 -9.61
C TYR A 523 -25.84 -7.20 -8.33
N ASP A 524 -27.13 -7.55 -8.47
CA ASP A 524 -28.19 -7.38 -7.44
C ASP A 524 -28.61 -8.67 -6.68
N PHE A 525 -28.98 -8.54 -5.38
CA PHE A 525 -28.44 -9.48 -4.39
C PHE A 525 -29.05 -9.47 -2.92
N SER A 526 -28.63 -10.42 -2.05
CA SER A 526 -28.49 -10.44 -0.55
C SER A 526 -28.38 -11.80 0.28
N THR A 527 -28.70 -13.03 -0.21
CA THR A 527 -28.67 -14.43 0.40
C THR A 527 -27.53 -15.35 0.05
N ALA A 528 -27.64 -16.15 -1.02
CA ALA A 528 -26.75 -17.20 -1.49
C ALA A 528 -25.37 -16.69 -1.95
N SER A 529 -24.90 -15.68 -1.24
CA SER A 529 -23.61 -15.03 -1.27
C SER A 529 -23.45 -13.94 -0.18
N GLY A 530 -24.14 -13.90 0.99
CA GLY A 530 -23.95 -12.77 1.94
C GLY A 530 -23.66 -12.73 3.47
N TYR A 531 -22.46 -12.26 3.88
CA TYR A 531 -22.14 -11.77 5.23
C TYR A 531 -21.20 -10.53 5.41
N PHE A 532 -20.02 -10.33 4.76
CA PHE A 532 -19.13 -9.13 4.99
C PHE A 532 -18.44 -8.46 3.75
N PRO A 533 -17.11 -8.25 3.55
CA PRO A 533 -15.94 -9.05 3.96
C PRO A 533 -14.87 -8.27 4.77
N LEU A 534 -13.81 -8.97 5.18
CA LEU A 534 -12.44 -8.43 5.24
C LEU A 534 -11.60 -9.25 4.23
N GLY A 535 -10.41 -8.76 3.87
CA GLY A 535 -9.70 -9.21 2.67
C GLY A 535 -9.99 -8.31 1.46
N ASN A 536 -9.18 -8.47 0.40
CA ASN A 536 -8.74 -7.31 -0.41
C ASN A 536 -8.73 -7.54 -1.95
N LEU A 537 -7.59 -7.59 -2.65
CA LEU A 537 -7.54 -7.23 -4.09
C LEU A 537 -6.22 -7.72 -4.74
N VAL A 538 -6.24 -8.52 -5.84
CA VAL A 538 -5.14 -9.45 -6.27
C VAL A 538 -5.14 -10.08 -7.69
N GLU A 539 -4.03 -10.10 -8.45
CA GLU A 539 -3.92 -10.76 -9.78
C GLU A 539 -3.63 -12.30 -9.81
N ALA A 540 -4.19 -13.05 -10.79
CA ALA A 540 -3.88 -14.47 -11.02
C ALA A 540 -3.81 -14.88 -12.51
N ASN A 541 -2.65 -14.64 -13.14
CA ASN A 541 -2.11 -15.19 -14.41
C ASN A 541 -2.91 -15.00 -15.72
N ASN A 542 -4.23 -15.11 -15.69
CA ASN A 542 -5.16 -14.62 -16.73
C ASN A 542 -6.47 -14.03 -16.14
N GLY A 543 -6.62 -13.97 -14.81
CA GLY A 543 -7.86 -13.57 -14.14
C GLY A 543 -8.50 -14.67 -13.30
N LYS A 544 -8.24 -14.67 -11.98
CA LYS A 544 -9.16 -15.04 -10.89
C LYS A 544 -8.83 -14.26 -9.60
N LEU A 545 -9.83 -13.67 -8.92
CA LEU A 545 -9.82 -13.42 -7.46
C LEU A 545 -10.32 -14.66 -6.70
N TYR A 546 -10.20 -14.64 -5.38
CA TYR A 546 -10.39 -15.76 -4.46
C TYR A 546 -11.11 -15.23 -3.19
N GLY A 547 -11.32 -16.05 -2.15
CA GLY A 547 -11.21 -15.54 -0.78
C GLY A 547 -12.45 -15.51 0.11
N LEU A 548 -12.57 -14.44 0.90
CA LEU A 548 -13.01 -14.46 2.30
C LEU A 548 -13.96 -13.29 2.67
N THR A 549 -14.44 -13.26 3.93
CA THR A 549 -15.79 -12.75 4.23
C THR A 549 -16.04 -12.16 5.66
N GLY A 550 -14.99 -11.72 6.39
CA GLY A 550 -15.06 -10.81 7.56
C GLY A 550 -14.55 -11.26 8.96
N TYR A 551 -15.42 -11.81 9.82
CA TYR A 551 -15.50 -11.53 11.27
C TYR A 551 -15.39 -12.61 12.40
N GLY A 552 -16.35 -13.52 12.61
CA GLY A 552 -16.69 -14.15 13.91
C GLY A 552 -18.10 -14.79 14.00
N GLY A 553 -18.47 -15.39 15.13
CA GLY A 553 -19.86 -15.73 15.48
C GLY A 553 -20.52 -16.85 14.66
N ALA A 554 -21.05 -16.53 13.47
CA ALA A 554 -21.54 -17.59 12.54
C ALA A 554 -20.39 -18.37 11.91
N ALA A 555 -19.19 -17.79 11.90
CA ALA A 555 -18.10 -18.49 12.56
C ALA A 555 -17.00 -17.55 13.00
N ASP A 556 -16.36 -17.95 14.09
CA ASP A 556 -15.00 -17.62 14.48
C ASP A 556 -14.03 -18.23 13.44
N PHE A 557 -14.06 -19.55 13.18
CA PHE A 557 -13.54 -20.42 12.09
C PHE A 557 -13.13 -19.81 10.68
N GLY A 558 -13.51 -20.37 9.50
CA GLY A 558 -13.12 -19.92 8.12
C GLY A 558 -14.12 -20.08 6.92
N VAL A 559 -13.71 -20.70 5.80
CA VAL A 559 -14.37 -20.94 4.48
C VAL A 559 -14.24 -19.85 3.38
N LEU A 560 -14.16 -20.28 2.11
CA LEU A 560 -13.60 -19.52 0.97
C LEU A 560 -14.26 -19.75 -0.43
N PHE A 561 -14.18 -18.75 -1.33
CA PHE A 561 -14.72 -18.71 -2.72
C PHE A 561 -13.70 -18.37 -3.86
N GLU A 562 -14.17 -18.30 -5.12
CA GLU A 562 -13.46 -18.59 -6.47
C GLU A 562 -13.99 -17.28 -7.28
N TYR A 563 -13.17 -16.58 -8.11
CA TYR A 563 -13.53 -15.58 -9.16
C TYR A 563 -12.84 -15.79 -10.55
N ASP A 564 -12.81 -14.78 -11.45
CA ASP A 564 -12.36 -14.83 -12.89
C ASP A 564 -12.25 -13.43 -13.62
N LEU A 565 -11.80 -12.31 -13.03
CA LEU A 565 -12.20 -10.93 -13.44
C LEU A 565 -12.35 -10.46 -14.88
N ASN A 566 -11.53 -10.87 -15.85
CA ASN A 566 -11.73 -10.50 -17.25
C ASN A 566 -13.18 -10.88 -17.69
N THR A 567 -13.78 -11.84 -16.98
CA THR A 567 -15.18 -12.25 -17.06
C THR A 567 -16.13 -11.45 -16.15
N ASN A 568 -15.64 -11.02 -15.01
CA ASN A 568 -16.41 -10.69 -13.82
C ASN A 568 -17.50 -11.74 -13.35
N THR A 569 -17.77 -12.95 -13.95
CA THR A 569 -19.13 -13.66 -13.96
C THR A 569 -19.28 -15.22 -13.65
N TYR A 570 -20.39 -15.69 -13.02
CA TYR A 570 -20.61 -16.84 -12.04
C TYR A 570 -20.26 -18.32 -12.35
N THR A 571 -19.63 -19.03 -11.38
CA THR A 571 -19.45 -20.52 -11.24
C THR A 571 -19.08 -20.90 -9.78
N ILE A 572 -19.34 -22.13 -9.27
CA ILE A 572 -19.67 -22.44 -7.84
C ILE A 572 -18.60 -23.26 -7.04
N LYS A 573 -18.62 -23.18 -5.68
CA LYS A 573 -17.74 -23.81 -4.65
C LYS A 573 -18.57 -24.32 -3.43
N ALA A 574 -17.97 -25.07 -2.48
CA ALA A 574 -18.65 -25.69 -1.32
C ALA A 574 -17.87 -25.64 0.03
N GLU A 575 -18.55 -25.99 1.13
CA GLU A 575 -18.24 -25.69 2.56
C GLU A 575 -17.00 -26.35 3.21
N PHE A 576 -16.44 -27.39 2.58
CA PHE A 576 -15.24 -28.14 2.99
C PHE A 576 -15.39 -29.31 4.01
N ASP A 577 -15.07 -29.23 5.33
CA ASP A 577 -15.21 -30.40 6.28
C ASP A 577 -15.25 -30.03 7.79
N GLY A 578 -14.96 -30.98 8.72
CA GLY A 578 -15.26 -30.84 10.16
C GLY A 578 -14.31 -31.44 11.23
N THR A 579 -13.12 -30.84 11.53
CA THR A 579 -12.31 -31.14 12.76
C THR A 579 -11.63 -29.93 13.48
N ASN A 580 -11.83 -28.67 13.07
CA ASN A 580 -10.86 -27.58 13.30
C ASN A 580 -11.45 -26.13 13.26
N GLY A 581 -11.02 -25.20 14.15
CA GLY A 581 -11.16 -23.75 13.92
C GLY A 581 -10.91 -22.78 15.09
N GLN A 582 -10.80 -21.48 14.76
CA GLN A 582 -11.06 -20.26 15.56
C GLN A 582 -10.72 -18.98 14.74
N TYR A 583 -10.97 -17.79 15.31
CA TYR A 583 -10.89 -16.45 14.69
C TYR A 583 -9.68 -16.16 13.79
N PRO A 584 -9.93 -15.59 12.59
CA PRO A 584 -9.01 -14.78 11.79
C PRO A 584 -9.50 -13.31 11.65
N SER A 585 -8.67 -12.31 11.98
CA SER A 585 -9.01 -10.88 11.83
C SER A 585 -7.84 -10.03 11.32
N GLY A 586 -7.93 -9.44 10.11
CA GLY A 586 -6.86 -8.58 9.56
C GLY A 586 -6.88 -8.25 8.06
N GLY A 587 -5.71 -7.83 7.56
CA GLY A 587 -5.44 -7.24 6.24
C GLY A 587 -5.22 -8.20 5.06
N SER A 588 -3.99 -8.31 4.56
CA SER A 588 -3.69 -8.52 3.12
C SER A 588 -2.62 -9.60 2.83
N LEU A 589 -1.90 -9.50 1.69
CA LEU A 589 -0.55 -10.05 1.45
C LEU A 589 0.33 -8.87 0.98
N VAL A 590 1.60 -9.05 0.56
CA VAL A 590 2.32 -7.99 -0.18
C VAL A 590 3.20 -8.53 -1.34
N GLU A 591 4.08 -7.73 -1.96
CA GLU A 591 4.86 -8.17 -3.13
C GLU A 591 5.93 -9.18 -2.73
N LEU A 592 6.16 -10.17 -3.59
CA LEU A 592 6.69 -11.46 -3.17
C LEU A 592 7.66 -12.07 -4.19
N GLN A 593 7.92 -13.37 -4.06
CA GLN A 593 8.52 -14.21 -5.10
C GLN A 593 7.86 -14.01 -6.47
N ASN A 594 8.49 -14.51 -7.53
CA ASN A 594 7.74 -14.75 -8.77
C ASN A 594 6.74 -15.91 -8.56
N ASN A 595 5.48 -15.56 -8.34
CA ASN A 595 4.28 -16.41 -8.33
C ASN A 595 4.00 -17.25 -7.06
N VAL A 596 4.34 -16.78 -5.84
CA VAL A 596 4.11 -17.51 -4.55
C VAL A 596 3.87 -16.55 -3.36
N LEU A 597 2.89 -16.80 -2.45
CA LEU A 597 2.62 -16.09 -1.17
C LEU A 597 2.26 -17.02 0.04
N TYR A 598 1.43 -16.55 1.00
CA TYR A 598 1.63 -16.80 2.45
C TYR A 598 0.37 -16.73 3.34
N GLY A 599 0.51 -16.43 4.65
CA GLY A 599 -0.55 -16.31 5.65
C GLY A 599 -0.07 -15.73 7.00
N MET A 600 -0.94 -15.65 8.02
CA MET A 600 -0.71 -14.97 9.33
C MET A 600 -1.54 -15.59 10.48
N THR A 601 -1.76 -14.87 11.60
CA THR A 601 -2.38 -15.36 12.87
C THR A 601 -3.31 -14.41 13.65
N THR A 602 -4.11 -14.96 14.57
CA THR A 602 -5.08 -14.27 15.43
C THR A 602 -5.50 -15.14 16.64
N LEU A 603 -6.07 -16.36 16.46
CA LEU A 603 -6.61 -17.19 17.57
C LEU A 603 -6.86 -18.72 17.36
N GLY A 604 -6.37 -19.37 16.29
CA GLY A 604 -6.49 -20.85 16.00
C GLY A 604 -5.50 -21.81 16.72
N GLY A 605 -5.67 -23.15 16.76
CA GLY A 605 -4.62 -24.12 17.19
C GLY A 605 -4.83 -25.24 18.27
N THR A 606 -4.73 -25.01 19.59
CA THR A 606 -5.14 -25.92 20.68
C THR A 606 -5.81 -25.19 21.87
N ASN A 607 -5.15 -24.28 22.61
CA ASN A 607 -5.81 -23.44 23.64
C ASN A 607 -5.19 -22.04 23.94
N ASN A 608 -3.86 -21.88 23.92
CA ASN A 608 -3.14 -20.58 23.86
C ASN A 608 -1.79 -20.67 23.10
N LYS A 609 -1.34 -19.61 22.39
CA LYS A 609 0.09 -19.21 22.23
C LYS A 609 0.95 -19.67 21.02
N GLY A 610 0.37 -19.92 19.85
CA GLY A 610 1.06 -19.59 18.59
C GLY A 610 1.77 -20.69 17.77
N VAL A 611 1.32 -20.78 16.51
CA VAL A 611 1.77 -21.50 15.29
C VAL A 611 1.05 -20.80 14.12
N LEU A 612 1.39 -21.02 12.84
CA LEU A 612 0.75 -20.28 11.70
C LEU A 612 0.48 -21.10 10.42
N PHE A 613 -0.09 -20.48 9.36
CA PHE A 613 -0.66 -21.11 8.14
C PHE A 613 -0.23 -20.44 6.79
N LYS A 614 -0.48 -21.11 5.64
CA LYS A 614 -0.66 -20.55 4.27
C LYS A 614 -1.49 -21.52 3.37
N TYR A 615 -1.80 -21.15 2.10
CA TYR A 615 -2.17 -22.13 1.04
C TYR A 615 -1.35 -22.07 -0.28
N ASN A 616 -1.95 -21.83 -1.47
CA ASN A 616 -1.41 -21.71 -2.87
C ASN A 616 -2.48 -22.16 -3.90
N MET A 617 -2.76 -21.45 -5.01
CA MET A 617 -3.80 -21.88 -5.99
C MET A 617 -3.39 -23.05 -6.91
N VAL A 618 -2.10 -23.40 -6.90
CA VAL A 618 -1.56 -24.68 -7.38
C VAL A 618 -1.08 -25.51 -6.17
N SER A 619 -1.80 -25.40 -5.06
CA SER A 619 -1.84 -26.36 -3.96
C SER A 619 -3.30 -26.58 -3.51
N GLU A 620 -3.67 -27.62 -2.74
CA GLU A 620 -2.97 -28.82 -2.21
C GLU A 620 -1.85 -28.64 -1.14
N THR A 621 -2.09 -27.90 -0.06
CA THR A 621 -1.16 -27.79 1.12
C THR A 621 -1.81 -28.17 2.46
N LEU A 622 -1.00 -28.44 3.52
CA LEU A 622 -1.35 -29.50 4.50
C LEU A 622 -0.90 -29.33 5.98
N THR A 623 -0.05 -28.37 6.36
CA THR A 623 0.68 -28.45 7.66
C THR A 623 -0.13 -28.06 8.92
N LYS A 624 -0.09 -28.93 9.97
CA LYS A 624 -0.39 -28.72 11.50
C LYS A 624 1.18 -28.55 11.92
N ILE A 625 1.55 -27.58 12.79
CA ILE A 625 2.88 -27.52 13.44
C ILE A 625 2.90 -28.24 14.82
N SER A 626 3.19 -27.55 15.93
CA SER A 626 3.52 -28.17 17.24
C SER A 626 3.34 -27.21 18.44
N ASP A 627 3.80 -27.59 19.63
CA ASP A 627 3.36 -27.09 20.94
C ASP A 627 4.45 -26.30 21.69
N PHE A 628 4.10 -25.17 22.33
CA PHE A 628 5.06 -24.13 22.77
C PHE A 628 4.64 -23.39 24.06
N ASP A 629 5.60 -22.86 24.85
CA ASP A 629 5.33 -22.11 26.10
C ASP A 629 6.47 -21.20 26.65
N GLY A 630 7.76 -21.41 26.32
CA GLY A 630 8.86 -20.51 26.77
C GLY A 630 10.17 -20.50 25.93
N ALA A 631 10.55 -19.35 25.35
CA ALA A 631 11.90 -18.88 24.95
C ALA A 631 11.96 -17.43 24.35
N THR A 632 11.64 -17.11 23.06
CA THR A 632 11.94 -15.75 22.47
C THR A 632 10.92 -14.79 21.79
N THR A 633 9.71 -15.07 21.24
CA THR A 633 8.99 -14.02 20.41
C THR A 633 7.47 -13.75 20.45
N GLY A 634 6.55 -14.66 20.80
CA GLY A 634 5.13 -14.34 21.10
C GLY A 634 4.14 -13.98 19.98
N GLY A 635 2.91 -13.54 20.32
CA GLY A 635 2.38 -13.37 21.67
C GLY A 635 1.19 -12.39 21.85
N LEU A 636 1.00 -11.39 20.98
CA LEU A 636 -0.30 -10.75 20.74
C LEU A 636 -0.44 -10.32 19.24
N PRO A 637 -1.62 -10.42 18.58
CA PRO A 637 -1.68 -10.51 17.10
C PRO A 637 -2.61 -9.50 16.39
N PHE A 638 -2.05 -8.49 15.72
CA PHE A 638 -2.75 -7.62 14.74
C PHE A 638 -1.71 -6.98 13.81
N SER A 639 -1.23 -7.74 12.81
CA SER A 639 0.18 -7.62 12.36
C SER A 639 0.45 -8.09 10.93
N SER A 640 1.38 -7.44 10.21
CA SER A 640 1.73 -7.82 8.83
C SER A 640 3.09 -7.26 8.31
N LEU A 641 3.43 -7.47 7.04
CA LEU A 641 4.76 -7.17 6.45
C LEU A 641 4.77 -6.00 5.41
N THR A 642 5.57 -6.11 4.33
CA THR A 642 6.41 -5.05 3.72
C THR A 642 6.45 -5.07 2.15
N LYS A 643 7.56 -4.84 1.40
CA LYS A 643 7.63 -5.08 -0.08
C LYS A 643 9.01 -5.43 -0.71
N GLN A 644 10.11 -4.86 -0.24
CA GLN A 644 11.44 -4.86 -0.90
C GLN A 644 12.48 -4.15 0.01
N THR A 645 13.80 -4.25 -0.11
CA THR A 645 14.62 -4.33 -1.34
C THR A 645 15.97 -5.02 -1.11
N ILE A 646 16.15 -5.71 0.03
CA ILE A 646 17.48 -6.06 0.57
C ILE A 646 17.53 -7.47 1.17
N ASN A 647 18.66 -7.80 1.79
CA ASN A 647 18.99 -9.08 2.41
C ASN A 647 17.94 -9.61 3.42
N ASP A 648 17.04 -10.50 2.98
CA ASP A 648 16.18 -11.39 3.80
C ASP A 648 15.11 -10.68 4.68
N LYS A 649 14.53 -9.56 4.21
CA LYS A 649 14.13 -8.45 5.08
C LYS A 649 12.69 -8.39 5.72
N VAL A 650 12.51 -8.31 7.07
CA VAL A 650 11.39 -7.68 7.90
C VAL A 650 11.64 -7.26 9.43
N TYR A 651 11.53 -5.98 9.85
CA TYR A 651 11.76 -5.38 11.24
C TYR A 651 10.51 -4.94 12.03
N GLY A 652 10.25 -5.36 13.27
CA GLY A 652 9.10 -4.82 14.02
C GLY A 652 8.96 -5.17 15.52
N THR A 653 7.74 -5.33 16.00
CA THR A 653 7.25 -4.60 17.20
C THR A 653 6.91 -5.44 18.44
N THR A 654 6.74 -4.80 19.63
CA THR A 654 6.28 -5.49 20.87
C THR A 654 5.19 -4.82 21.70
N PHE A 655 4.57 -5.60 22.60
CA PHE A 655 3.58 -5.22 23.62
C PHE A 655 4.31 -4.86 24.96
N ASN A 656 3.89 -5.02 26.23
CA ASN A 656 2.81 -5.72 26.95
C ASN A 656 2.80 -7.28 26.99
N GLY A 657 3.87 -7.87 27.55
CA GLY A 657 4.06 -9.31 27.76
C GLY A 657 5.06 -9.63 28.88
N GLY A 658 6.18 -10.31 28.57
CA GLY A 658 7.21 -10.73 29.52
C GLY A 658 8.15 -9.64 30.08
N SER A 659 9.43 -9.98 30.23
CA SER A 659 10.55 -9.11 30.66
C SER A 659 10.25 -8.00 31.69
N SER A 660 10.64 -6.74 31.40
CA SER A 660 10.79 -5.62 32.35
C SER A 660 9.48 -5.01 32.89
N ASP A 661 8.36 -5.70 32.71
CA ASP A 661 6.97 -5.22 32.87
C ASP A 661 6.64 -3.89 32.13
N LEU A 662 7.46 -3.51 31.14
CA LEU A 662 7.28 -2.30 30.33
C LEU A 662 7.20 -2.61 28.82
N GLY A 663 8.29 -2.72 28.04
CA GLY A 663 8.21 -3.08 26.60
C GLY A 663 9.40 -2.65 25.71
N THR A 664 9.48 -3.19 24.49
CA THR A 664 10.75 -3.44 23.77
C THR A 664 10.79 -3.13 22.25
N ILE A 665 12.00 -3.11 21.65
CA ILE A 665 12.31 -3.26 20.14
C ILE A 665 13.07 -5.88 18.82
N PHE A 666 12.54 -6.48 17.67
CA PHE A 666 12.95 -7.72 16.98
C PHE A 666 12.59 -7.82 15.48
N GLU A 667 13.14 -8.85 14.82
CA GLU A 667 12.98 -9.23 13.41
C GLU A 667 12.87 -10.76 13.28
N PHE A 668 12.58 -11.29 12.09
CA PHE A 668 12.74 -12.72 11.78
C PHE A 668 13.13 -12.90 10.29
N ASP A 669 13.43 -14.13 9.85
CA ASP A 669 14.37 -14.44 8.75
C ASP A 669 13.72 -14.84 7.42
N LEU A 670 13.74 -13.99 6.38
CA LEU A 670 13.07 -14.34 5.11
C LEU A 670 13.75 -15.45 4.27
N THR A 671 14.65 -16.23 4.88
CA THR A 671 15.16 -17.50 4.35
C THR A 671 15.22 -18.65 5.39
N THR A 672 16.03 -18.57 6.46
CA THR A 672 16.47 -19.79 7.21
C THR A 672 15.69 -20.12 8.50
N GLU A 673 15.55 -19.16 9.43
CA GLU A 673 15.21 -19.22 10.86
C GLU A 673 16.40 -19.30 11.86
N THR A 674 16.74 -18.15 12.44
CA THR A 674 17.14 -18.01 13.87
C THR A 674 16.07 -17.17 14.59
N LEU A 675 16.09 -16.96 15.92
CA LEU A 675 14.97 -16.29 16.61
C LEU A 675 15.28 -15.61 17.96
N ASN A 676 15.54 -14.29 17.94
CA ASN A 676 15.85 -13.49 19.15
C ASN A 676 14.77 -12.42 19.44
N SER A 677 14.74 -11.93 20.69
CA SER A 677 14.10 -10.66 21.10
C SER A 677 14.72 -10.18 22.41
N ILE A 678 14.81 -8.85 22.62
CA ILE A 678 15.71 -8.23 23.61
C ILE A 678 15.11 -7.09 24.45
N TYR A 679 15.48 -5.81 24.19
CA TYR A 679 15.49 -4.74 25.20
C TYR A 679 14.64 -3.51 24.87
N ASP A 680 14.61 -2.56 25.79
CA ASP A 680 13.43 -1.79 26.18
C ASP A 680 13.44 -0.27 25.84
N PHE A 681 12.22 0.29 25.69
CA PHE A 681 11.90 1.66 25.15
C PHE A 681 12.35 2.81 26.10
N SER A 682 11.85 4.07 26.03
CA SER A 682 12.40 5.15 26.90
C SER A 682 11.47 6.36 27.19
N THR A 683 11.97 7.60 27.33
CA THR A 683 11.28 8.71 28.05
C THR A 683 10.20 9.50 27.31
N ASN A 684 10.12 9.50 25.97
CA ASN A 684 9.18 10.35 25.22
C ASN A 684 8.45 9.69 24.03
N SER A 685 9.18 9.07 23.09
CA SER A 685 8.86 9.08 21.65
C SER A 685 8.22 7.83 21.01
N GLY A 686 6.93 7.93 20.65
CA GLY A 686 6.25 7.00 19.73
C GLY A 686 5.90 5.55 20.17
N HIS A 687 5.04 5.25 21.18
CA HIS A 687 4.56 3.86 21.58
C HIS A 687 3.04 3.49 21.36
N SER A 688 2.65 2.38 20.71
CA SER A 688 1.23 1.89 20.61
C SER A 688 1.08 0.43 20.14
N PRO A 689 1.73 -0.02 19.05
CA PRO A 689 1.63 0.50 17.68
C PRO A 689 0.20 0.41 17.08
N GLU A 690 0.01 0.85 15.83
CA GLU A 690 -1.16 0.50 14.99
C GLU A 690 -0.80 0.56 13.47
N GLY A 691 0.47 0.43 13.11
CA GLY A 691 1.00 0.80 11.79
C GLY A 691 1.19 -0.38 10.83
N SER A 692 1.22 -0.08 9.53
CA SER A 692 1.53 -1.01 8.44
C SER A 692 2.44 -0.35 7.40
N LEU A 693 3.48 -1.04 6.94
CA LEU A 693 4.75 -0.40 6.62
C LEU A 693 5.44 -1.01 5.35
N ILE A 694 5.55 -0.27 4.25
CA ILE A 694 6.06 -0.74 2.93
C ILE A 694 7.36 0.02 2.50
N VAL A 695 7.92 -0.25 1.31
CA VAL A 695 9.33 0.00 0.93
C VAL A 695 9.60 -0.03 -0.60
N GLY A 696 10.85 0.24 -1.05
CA GLY A 696 11.18 0.66 -2.43
C GLY A 696 12.59 0.41 -3.03
N THR A 697 13.59 1.31 -2.86
CA THR A 697 14.38 1.74 -4.05
C THR A 697 15.85 2.26 -3.97
N ASN A 698 16.21 3.22 -3.11
CA ASN A 698 17.32 4.17 -3.32
C ASN A 698 18.22 4.50 -2.10
N ASN A 699 17.91 4.02 -0.90
CA ASN A 699 18.62 4.10 0.39
C ASN A 699 18.19 5.17 1.44
N THR A 700 16.90 5.53 1.56
CA THR A 700 16.31 6.36 2.66
C THR A 700 14.82 5.85 3.20
N LEU A 701 13.80 5.51 5.28
CA LEU A 701 12.50 5.13 6.02
C LEU A 701 11.36 6.20 6.15
N PHE A 702 10.34 6.14 5.29
CA PHE A 702 9.12 6.98 5.10
C PHE A 702 8.37 7.73 6.24
N GLY A 703 8.77 7.66 7.50
CA GLY A 703 7.93 7.04 8.54
C GLY A 703 6.85 7.86 9.25
N LEU A 704 5.70 7.22 9.46
CA LEU A 704 4.61 7.72 10.30
C LEU A 704 4.23 6.76 11.44
N THR A 705 3.59 7.35 12.44
CA THR A 705 3.22 6.89 13.79
C THR A 705 1.79 7.46 14.13
N SER A 706 1.42 7.95 15.34
CA SER A 706 0.02 8.37 15.73
C SER A 706 -0.28 9.27 16.98
N LEU A 707 -0.50 8.76 18.21
CA LEU A 707 -1.36 9.25 19.32
C LEU A 707 -0.60 9.82 20.55
N GLY A 708 -1.33 10.27 21.59
CA GLY A 708 -0.86 10.37 22.98
C GLY A 708 -0.06 11.61 23.40
N GLY A 709 1.01 11.37 24.16
CA GLY A 709 1.85 12.41 24.79
C GLY A 709 1.26 13.03 26.05
N ALA A 710 2.01 13.94 26.67
CA ALA A 710 1.57 14.77 27.78
C ALA A 710 0.68 15.96 27.32
N ASN A 711 -0.15 15.72 26.29
CA ASN A 711 -0.77 16.67 25.36
C ASN A 711 0.24 17.37 24.40
N ASN A 712 0.04 17.40 23.07
CA ASN A 712 -1.10 16.86 22.31
C ASN A 712 -0.94 16.61 20.78
N LYS A 713 0.23 16.68 20.11
CA LYS A 713 0.37 16.74 18.60
C LYS A 713 1.57 15.89 18.03
N GLY A 714 1.52 15.24 16.82
CA GLY A 714 2.37 14.06 16.42
C GLY A 714 3.19 14.05 15.07
N THR A 715 3.64 12.88 14.51
CA THR A 715 5.09 12.44 14.30
C THR A 715 5.72 11.70 13.01
N LEU A 716 6.62 12.37 12.27
CA LEU A 716 7.41 12.08 11.03
C LEU A 716 8.64 11.16 11.18
N PHE A 717 8.52 10.04 11.89
CA PHE A 717 9.65 9.19 12.30
C PHE A 717 10.60 8.70 11.19
N GLU A 718 11.89 8.67 11.55
CA GLU A 718 12.91 7.77 11.01
C GLU A 718 13.76 7.29 12.22
N LEU A 719 14.59 6.27 12.03
CA LEU A 719 15.50 5.70 13.04
C LEU A 719 16.73 5.14 12.31
N ASP A 720 17.92 5.15 12.94
CA ASP A 720 19.06 4.35 12.49
C ASP A 720 19.22 3.00 13.23
N PRO A 721 19.08 1.91 12.48
CA PRO A 721 19.62 0.60 12.81
C PRO A 721 20.39 -0.07 11.65
N VAL A 722 20.54 0.54 10.45
CA VAL A 722 21.66 0.26 9.51
C VAL A 722 22.96 0.20 10.28
N ALA A 723 23.07 1.06 11.28
CA ALA A 723 23.87 0.80 12.46
C ALA A 723 23.27 1.50 13.69
N GLY A 724 23.41 2.83 13.72
CA GLY A 724 22.88 3.76 14.71
C GLY A 724 23.79 4.12 15.89
N VAL A 725 23.66 5.39 16.28
CA VAL A 725 23.92 5.95 17.62
C VAL A 725 22.55 6.43 18.14
N TYR A 726 22.37 7.70 18.50
CA TYR A 726 21.08 8.40 18.49
C TYR A 726 21.25 9.94 18.46
N THR A 727 20.24 10.70 18.02
CA THR A 727 20.30 12.17 17.76
C THR A 727 18.97 12.91 18.05
N THR A 728 18.32 13.66 17.11
CA THR A 728 16.85 13.63 16.81
C THR A 728 16.37 14.73 15.83
N LYS A 729 15.15 14.58 15.28
CA LYS A 729 14.65 15.44 14.21
C LYS A 729 13.15 15.87 14.02
N VAL A 730 12.19 15.92 14.97
CA VAL A 730 11.02 16.90 14.87
C VAL A 730 10.07 17.21 16.09
N THR A 731 9.17 18.25 16.05
CA THR A 731 8.38 18.80 17.21
C THR A 731 6.92 19.38 17.00
N TYR A 732 6.07 18.98 16.03
CA TYR A 732 4.89 19.78 15.54
C TYR A 732 3.75 20.34 16.45
N ASP A 733 3.15 21.44 15.98
CA ASP A 733 2.35 22.42 16.75
C ASP A 733 0.84 22.10 16.86
N GLY A 734 0.03 23.10 17.25
CA GLY A 734 -1.21 22.92 17.97
C GLY A 734 -2.43 22.49 17.19
N GLN A 735 -2.59 22.90 15.94
CA GLN A 735 -3.90 22.84 15.29
C GLN A 735 -3.87 22.35 13.84
N THR A 736 -3.42 23.13 12.84
CA THR A 736 -4.09 23.20 11.51
C THR A 736 -3.93 22.03 10.51
N LEU A 737 -2.78 21.33 10.45
CA LEU A 737 -2.38 20.49 9.31
C LEU A 737 -2.84 19.03 9.32
N GLY A 738 -3.63 18.62 10.31
CA GLY A 738 -3.11 17.53 11.12
C GLY A 738 -3.43 16.03 10.83
N ALA A 739 -4.06 15.41 11.84
CA ALA A 739 -3.96 14.09 12.51
C ALA A 739 -4.53 12.77 11.91
N ILE A 740 -4.06 11.61 12.43
CA ILE A 740 -4.62 10.23 12.34
C ILE A 740 -4.25 9.43 11.06
N PRO A 741 -3.05 8.84 11.00
CA PRO A 741 -2.64 7.97 9.87
C PRO A 741 -3.28 6.58 9.85
N LYS A 742 -3.15 5.90 8.72
CA LYS A 742 -3.25 4.44 8.64
C LYS A 742 -2.17 3.90 7.68
N ASN A 743 -2.43 2.78 7.02
CA ASN A 743 -1.52 1.90 6.26
C ASN A 743 -0.91 2.53 4.98
N SER A 744 -0.07 1.78 4.25
CA SER A 744 1.23 2.26 3.73
C SER A 744 1.31 3.30 2.59
N LEU A 745 2.56 3.69 2.29
CA LEU A 745 3.01 4.63 1.25
C LEU A 745 3.68 3.82 0.11
N THR A 746 3.53 4.09 -1.22
CA THR A 746 4.23 3.25 -2.25
C THR A 746 4.55 3.80 -3.67
N LYS A 747 5.29 4.92 -3.78
CA LYS A 747 6.14 5.40 -4.92
C LYS A 747 5.94 4.87 -6.40
N LEU A 748 5.57 5.76 -7.36
CA LEU A 748 5.95 5.70 -8.80
C LEU A 748 7.17 6.61 -9.17
N THR A 749 8.26 5.98 -9.58
CA THR A 749 8.89 6.07 -10.92
C THR A 749 8.86 7.34 -11.81
N GLU A 750 10.05 7.83 -12.17
CA GLU A 750 10.36 9.04 -12.96
C GLU A 750 10.23 8.89 -14.51
N ASN A 751 9.52 7.87 -15.02
CA ASN A 751 9.49 7.54 -16.46
C ASN A 751 8.35 8.21 -17.27
N SER A 752 7.50 9.03 -16.65
CA SER A 752 6.27 9.56 -17.28
C SER A 752 6.23 11.10 -17.40
N SER A 753 7.25 11.73 -17.99
CA SER A 753 7.16 13.17 -18.31
C SER A 753 8.03 13.66 -19.47
N SER A 754 7.58 13.41 -20.71
CA SER A 754 7.83 14.34 -21.83
C SER A 754 6.74 14.28 -22.91
N ILE A 755 5.48 14.59 -22.56
CA ILE A 755 4.40 14.78 -23.54
C ILE A 755 3.75 16.16 -23.32
N THR A 756 4.32 17.19 -23.94
CA THR A 756 3.56 18.41 -24.25
C THR A 756 2.66 18.10 -25.45
N ASN A 757 1.35 18.00 -25.22
CA ASN A 757 0.30 17.51 -26.12
C ASN A 757 0.54 17.85 -27.62
N PRO A 758 1.06 16.89 -28.44
CA PRO A 758 1.70 17.21 -29.73
C PRO A 758 0.87 16.83 -30.97
N GLU A 759 1.19 17.45 -32.10
CA GLU A 759 0.87 16.89 -33.41
C GLU A 759 1.77 15.65 -33.68
N ALA A 760 1.15 14.47 -33.70
CA ALA A 760 1.69 13.22 -34.25
C ALA A 760 3.09 12.75 -33.76
N ASP A 761 3.19 12.30 -32.50
CA ASP A 761 4.31 11.45 -32.08
C ASP A 761 4.15 10.02 -32.62
N GLN A 762 4.66 9.78 -33.83
CA GLN A 762 4.94 8.43 -34.30
C GLN A 762 6.24 7.94 -33.67
N THR A 763 6.15 7.25 -32.52
CA THR A 763 7.34 6.61 -31.93
C THR A 763 7.99 5.67 -32.95
N LEU A 764 9.19 6.04 -33.38
CA LEU A 764 9.99 5.34 -34.38
C LEU A 764 10.42 3.98 -33.84
N ARG A 765 9.90 2.90 -34.44
CA ARG A 765 10.22 1.51 -34.04
C ARG A 765 10.47 0.61 -35.25
N PHE A 766 11.43 -0.31 -35.10
CA PHE A 766 11.68 -1.43 -36.00
C PHE A 766 10.92 -2.68 -35.55
N PHE A 767 10.13 -3.26 -36.45
CA PHE A 767 9.34 -4.46 -36.20
C PHE A 767 9.59 -5.56 -37.25
N PRO A 768 9.64 -6.85 -36.88
CA PRO A 768 9.60 -7.39 -35.51
C PRO A 768 10.93 -7.21 -34.78
N ASN A 769 10.87 -7.18 -33.45
CA ASN A 769 12.02 -7.22 -32.54
C ASN A 769 11.58 -7.96 -31.26
N PRO A 770 12.11 -9.15 -30.93
CA PRO A 770 13.15 -9.89 -31.64
C PRO A 770 12.77 -10.29 -33.08
N THR A 771 13.78 -10.52 -33.92
CA THR A 771 13.63 -10.95 -35.31
C THR A 771 14.49 -12.17 -35.63
N ASN A 772 14.15 -12.88 -36.71
CA ASN A 772 14.97 -13.94 -37.31
C ASN A 772 15.42 -13.55 -38.74
N GLY A 773 15.28 -12.29 -39.15
CA GLY A 773 15.55 -11.85 -40.51
C GLY A 773 15.17 -10.39 -40.80
N ILE A 774 14.14 -10.17 -41.62
CA ILE A 774 13.75 -8.82 -42.06
C ILE A 774 13.09 -8.04 -40.93
N ILE A 775 13.48 -6.78 -40.79
CA ILE A 775 12.82 -5.76 -39.96
C ILE A 775 12.26 -4.62 -40.82
N SER A 776 11.26 -3.93 -40.30
CA SER A 776 10.54 -2.84 -40.97
C SER A 776 10.38 -1.64 -40.04
N LEU A 777 10.73 -0.45 -40.50
CA LEU A 777 10.54 0.81 -39.80
C LEU A 777 9.10 1.33 -39.92
N LEU A 778 8.45 1.55 -38.78
CA LEU A 778 7.08 2.06 -38.70
C LEU A 778 7.06 3.59 -38.57
N SER A 779 7.57 4.30 -39.57
CA SER A 779 7.54 5.77 -39.69
C SER A 779 7.81 6.20 -41.14
N ASP A 780 8.21 7.45 -41.39
CA ASP A 780 8.64 7.97 -42.70
C ASP A 780 9.86 7.25 -43.30
N GLN A 781 10.16 7.48 -44.59
CA GLN A 781 11.32 6.83 -45.22
C GLN A 781 12.63 7.46 -44.73
N PRO A 782 13.58 6.65 -44.22
CA PRO A 782 14.90 7.15 -43.84
C PRO A 782 15.77 7.32 -45.08
N THR A 783 16.64 8.33 -45.06
CA THR A 783 17.69 8.51 -46.08
C THR A 783 18.75 7.40 -45.97
N LYS A 784 18.98 6.90 -44.76
CA LYS A 784 19.96 5.86 -44.43
C LYS A 784 19.53 5.06 -43.19
N ILE A 785 19.82 3.76 -43.19
CA ILE A 785 19.80 2.89 -42.00
C ILE A 785 21.18 2.25 -41.89
N SER A 786 21.80 2.34 -40.71
CA SER A 786 23.08 1.69 -40.36
C SER A 786 22.84 0.65 -39.27
N VAL A 787 23.46 -0.52 -39.35
CA VAL A 787 23.41 -1.57 -38.31
C VAL A 787 24.81 -1.76 -37.73
N PHE A 788 24.93 -1.71 -36.41
CA PHE A 788 26.20 -1.80 -35.67
C PHE A 788 26.21 -3.02 -34.75
N ASN A 789 27.34 -3.72 -34.69
CA ASN A 789 27.58 -4.74 -33.67
C ASN A 789 27.89 -4.11 -32.30
N LEU A 790 27.96 -4.94 -31.24
CA LEU A 790 28.28 -4.48 -29.87
C LEU A 790 29.67 -3.85 -29.72
N SER A 791 30.56 -3.99 -30.71
CA SER A 791 31.86 -3.31 -30.76
C SER A 791 31.83 -1.97 -31.50
N GLY A 792 30.64 -1.48 -31.87
CA GLY A 792 30.44 -0.20 -32.56
C GLY A 792 30.84 -0.21 -34.04
N GLN A 793 31.10 -1.38 -34.64
CA GLN A 793 31.40 -1.48 -36.07
C GLN A 793 30.10 -1.55 -36.88
N CYS A 794 29.97 -0.72 -37.91
CA CYS A 794 28.87 -0.83 -38.88
C CYS A 794 29.05 -2.13 -39.68
N VAL A 795 28.08 -3.03 -39.58
CA VAL A 795 28.06 -4.35 -40.24
C VAL A 795 27.12 -4.40 -41.45
N LEU A 796 26.15 -3.50 -41.54
CA LEU A 796 25.22 -3.40 -42.67
C LEU A 796 24.72 -1.96 -42.84
N GLU A 797 24.55 -1.52 -44.08
CA GLU A 797 24.03 -0.18 -44.41
C GLU A 797 23.01 -0.27 -45.55
N ALA A 798 21.91 0.46 -45.44
CA ALA A 798 20.84 0.53 -46.43
C ALA A 798 20.37 1.99 -46.61
N HIS A 799 19.82 2.34 -47.77
CA HIS A 799 19.40 3.72 -48.08
C HIS A 799 18.00 3.76 -48.69
N HIS A 800 17.23 4.81 -48.36
CA HIS A 800 15.90 5.08 -48.94
C HIS A 800 14.92 3.88 -48.86
N THR A 801 15.03 3.07 -47.80
CA THR A 801 14.21 1.89 -47.55
C THR A 801 13.70 1.89 -46.12
N LYS A 802 12.48 1.40 -45.90
CA LYS A 802 11.95 1.13 -44.55
C LYS A 802 12.29 -0.28 -44.08
N THR A 803 12.75 -1.17 -44.96
CA THR A 803 13.03 -2.57 -44.64
C THR A 803 14.51 -2.88 -44.74
N VAL A 804 14.99 -3.72 -43.81
CA VAL A 804 16.38 -4.18 -43.72
C VAL A 804 16.38 -5.69 -43.48
N ASP A 805 17.14 -6.44 -44.27
CA ASP A 805 17.31 -7.88 -44.09
C ASP A 805 18.54 -8.16 -43.22
N LEU A 806 18.32 -8.79 -42.07
CA LEU A 806 19.37 -9.16 -41.11
C LEU A 806 19.65 -10.67 -41.11
N SER A 807 19.03 -11.46 -41.99
CA SER A 807 19.17 -12.92 -42.04
C SER A 807 20.59 -13.43 -42.36
N HIS A 808 21.52 -12.51 -42.66
CA HIS A 808 22.93 -12.79 -42.94
C HIS A 808 23.86 -12.45 -41.77
N LEU A 809 23.34 -11.90 -40.66
CA LEU A 809 24.09 -11.59 -39.45
C LEU A 809 24.05 -12.78 -38.45
N GLU A 810 25.03 -12.83 -37.55
CA GLU A 810 25.06 -13.83 -36.47
C GLU A 810 24.04 -13.50 -35.38
N ARG A 811 23.57 -14.51 -34.64
CA ARG A 811 22.63 -14.31 -33.53
C ARG A 811 23.24 -13.45 -32.44
N GLY A 812 22.50 -12.45 -31.97
CA GLY A 812 22.99 -11.51 -30.97
C GLY A 812 22.25 -10.18 -30.95
N ALA A 813 22.76 -9.26 -30.14
CA ALA A 813 22.23 -7.89 -30.05
C ALA A 813 22.98 -6.95 -31.01
N TYR A 814 22.22 -6.11 -31.71
CA TYR A 814 22.72 -5.07 -32.60
C TYR A 814 22.08 -3.72 -32.26
N PHE A 815 22.77 -2.64 -32.61
CA PHE A 815 22.21 -1.29 -32.59
C PHE A 815 21.91 -0.84 -34.01
N ILE A 816 20.78 -0.19 -34.24
CA ILE A 816 20.40 0.34 -35.54
C ILE A 816 20.24 1.85 -35.45
N GLU A 817 20.87 2.56 -36.37
CA GLU A 817 20.69 4.00 -36.58
C GLU A 817 19.83 4.21 -37.82
N ALA A 818 18.70 4.90 -37.69
CA ALA A 818 17.93 5.41 -38.82
C ALA A 818 18.11 6.93 -38.95
N GLN A 819 18.46 7.40 -40.14
CA GLN A 819 18.57 8.82 -40.45
C GLN A 819 17.32 9.32 -41.18
N ILE A 820 16.58 10.23 -40.57
CA ILE A 820 15.30 10.76 -41.06
C ILE A 820 15.32 12.28 -40.90
N ASN A 821 15.02 13.01 -41.97
CA ASN A 821 14.95 14.48 -41.97
C ASN A 821 16.18 15.20 -41.38
N GLY A 822 17.36 14.56 -41.39
CA GLY A 822 18.62 15.09 -40.85
C GLY A 822 18.89 14.77 -39.37
N GLN A 823 18.04 13.98 -38.72
CA GLN A 823 18.25 13.45 -37.36
C GLN A 823 18.58 11.96 -37.40
N SER A 824 19.38 11.49 -36.44
CA SER A 824 19.69 10.06 -36.22
C SER A 824 18.89 9.53 -35.03
N VAL A 825 18.20 8.40 -35.21
CA VAL A 825 17.48 7.68 -34.15
C VAL A 825 18.09 6.29 -33.97
N PHE A 826 18.33 5.90 -32.71
CA PHE A 826 19.00 4.64 -32.37
C PHE A 826 18.05 3.67 -31.67
N GLU A 827 18.00 2.42 -32.11
CA GLU A 827 17.23 1.34 -31.48
C GLU A 827 18.11 0.10 -31.26
N ARG A 828 17.92 -0.62 -30.15
CA ARG A 828 18.55 -1.92 -29.89
C ARG A 828 17.63 -3.04 -30.36
N ILE A 829 18.16 -3.93 -31.19
CA ILE A 829 17.43 -5.11 -31.67
C ILE A 829 18.11 -6.42 -31.23
N ILE A 830 17.31 -7.49 -31.20
CA ILE A 830 17.76 -8.85 -30.91
C ILE A 830 17.49 -9.75 -32.14
N LEU A 831 18.53 -10.39 -32.66
CA LEU A 831 18.47 -11.38 -33.75
C LEU A 831 18.62 -12.79 -33.16
N ASN A 832 17.59 -13.63 -33.35
CA ASN A 832 17.34 -14.86 -32.56
C ASN A 832 17.71 -16.21 -33.22
#